data_AF-A0A532U546-F1
#
_entry.id   AF-A0A532U546-F1
#
_cell.length_a   1.000
_cell.length_b   1.000
_cell.length_c   1.000
_cell.angle_alpha   90.00
_cell.angle_beta   90.00
_cell.angle_gamma   90.00
#
_symmetry.space_group_name_H-M   'P 1'
#
loop_
_entity.id
_entity.type
_entity.pdbx_description
1 polymer ?
#
loop_
_entity_poly.entity_id
_entity_poly.type
_entity_poly.pdbx_seq_one_letter_code
_entity_poly.pdbx_strand_id
1 'polypeptide(L)'
;MNIKAPVAIASALCLAFVGQLYFSREGPAIDGIILFGLGTLCLLVIPPRRDDEPRALKGQRRLGRLNFLLIGLGMLFVVLCLLDLLLSKASNRALVLWVLGLSMFVAGFWHGSARPKWRPERREALILALILLVALFMRTYRLDTMPSGIYLDEADNGMWGLRFLQAPYTPFTENRHGNATMPFQLLGLALRIFGVEPSVLRAFDVLVGVLTVLVFYFLAREMFSLPAAQVGTFLLAVSRWHVNFSRIAFVDNMLVPLFEAAVIYLLWRGLCNGRRSNYVFAGLSFGLGFHTYIGYRIFPLVIGLFLLHLLFSKRGLIRMQSRGLVIFALATFMTLSPLALYAVQRPHIFIRRAEAASVQQDIERERSYRPLLENVRKSLLMYNREGDPRARHNLPNEPMLDGLSAIFFGLGLGYSLLRWRHHRYFLLLAWLFLGLLPGILSLADSNPHSLRTLGNVPAVFLLMTAFWDRAWATYASLLKGGKRRYLWFAVAIILAVSLAANFDIYFHRQASNESVYYDFDPIQTEVGKYVKAHGRDNLMLVSQALTSHSDLKLIPYGVPFTALDLNAHLPLRQQVEEDVIYLLELSHSSLIPRLQSLYPDGEYVEHLDRYGRTMFYIYKVEQEQVTATQGLRVAYHHGRKFREPAAIERVDKVLDFSWDEPPLPPPFSARWQGSLYVPAYGSYTLILEATGSATLRLGEQLELEVDGGRGQESLQLPAGFHAIQLEAVQEDTGGQLRVSWVRPWTEEVILSDGLYVPELYGHGLLGLYRPGTTWNGEPVMVQLDPFIAPNDVLLSSSYSIEWLGKIYIPASGPYIFGTLSDDGSYLYLDGRLVVDNGGHHGDVYKEGTIQLEEGFHDVRLLYFQDGGGRKIELYWRPPGNLNAQVPVEQLFPPDAELTIPPPLPTPVTVALPTLPSAVEGIGEVAFVTSWGGQGDAPGRFDEPRGVAVSLQGVVHVADTGNGRVQVFDAAGEFVGEWGQDVLAEPFDLALDRDGEVYVVDPGRDRLFIFSSKGELRSEWGAGWGLFDPRGLDVDQEGCVYIANTGGSVVLKVSPQGELVARYGSFGSGDGELNQPTDVAVDGEGNLYVVDADNHRIQVLDRDGRYLRQWSISRANTVDSPHIEWGMSGLLFLTDPEMGQVYVYDQYGRVVTLWGEKGSLDGQFSKPVGIAFDQRISVYVADTYNHRIQRFLLSR
;
A
#
# COMPACT_ATOMS: atom_id res chain seq x y z
N MET A 1 -7.04 25.24 57.37
CA MET A 1 -7.19 24.50 56.09
C MET A 1 -5.97 24.82 55.25
N ASN A 2 -5.18 23.83 54.83
CA ASN A 2 -3.92 24.09 54.11
C ASN A 2 -4.23 24.39 52.62
N ILE A 3 -4.49 25.66 52.29
CA ILE A 3 -4.90 26.14 50.95
C ILE A 3 -3.81 25.88 49.88
N LYS A 4 -2.58 25.59 50.30
CA LYS A 4 -1.41 25.41 49.42
C LYS A 4 -1.55 24.24 48.43
N ALA A 5 -2.10 23.10 48.85
CA ALA A 5 -2.16 21.90 47.99
C ALA A 5 -3.22 21.99 46.85
N PRO A 6 -4.45 22.49 47.10
CA PRO A 6 -5.43 22.73 46.03
C PRO A 6 -4.97 23.75 44.99
N VAL A 7 -4.32 24.84 45.45
CA VAL A 7 -3.75 25.86 44.55
C VAL A 7 -2.63 25.25 43.70
N ALA A 8 -1.76 24.43 44.29
CA ALA A 8 -0.69 23.74 43.57
C ALA A 8 -1.21 22.84 42.43
N ILE A 9 -2.30 22.08 42.63
CA ILE A 9 -2.88 21.25 41.56
C ILE A 9 -3.49 22.11 40.46
N ALA A 10 -4.20 23.17 40.83
CA ALA A 10 -4.79 24.09 39.85
C ALA A 10 -3.70 24.78 39.00
N SER A 11 -2.63 25.28 39.64
CA SER A 11 -1.48 25.86 38.93
C SER A 11 -0.79 24.84 38.02
N ALA A 12 -0.61 23.59 38.50
CA ALA A 12 -0.02 22.52 37.69
C ALA A 12 -0.86 22.22 36.44
N LEU A 13 -2.19 22.13 36.58
CA LEU A 13 -3.11 21.91 35.47
C LEU A 13 -3.11 23.08 34.49
N CYS A 14 -3.11 24.33 34.95
CA CYS A 14 -3.04 25.50 34.08
C CYS A 14 -1.72 25.54 33.29
N LEU A 15 -0.58 25.32 33.95
CA LEU A 15 0.72 25.31 33.29
C LEU A 15 0.84 24.17 32.28
N ALA A 16 0.39 22.96 32.63
CA ALA A 16 0.40 21.83 31.71
C ALA A 16 -0.59 22.01 30.55
N PHE A 17 -1.73 22.66 30.76
CA PHE A 17 -2.66 23.01 29.69
C PHE A 17 -2.02 23.97 28.68
N VAL A 18 -1.37 25.04 29.16
CA VAL A 18 -0.62 25.96 28.28
C VAL A 18 0.53 25.21 27.61
N GLY A 19 1.26 24.36 28.33
CA GLY A 19 2.32 23.53 27.76
C GLY A 19 1.83 22.60 26.64
N GLN A 20 0.65 22.00 26.80
CA GLN A 20 0.02 21.18 25.77
C GLN A 20 -0.40 22.02 24.55
N LEU A 21 -0.81 23.28 24.73
CA LEU A 21 -1.10 24.18 23.62
C LEU A 21 0.16 24.48 22.78
N TYR A 22 1.32 24.62 23.43
CA TYR A 22 2.63 24.77 22.74
C TYR A 22 3.07 23.51 21.99
N PHE A 23 2.57 22.33 22.36
CA PHE A 23 2.78 21.13 21.55
C PHE A 23 1.80 21.04 20.37
N SER A 24 0.62 21.65 20.46
CA SER A 24 -0.42 21.60 19.41
C SER A 24 -0.34 22.72 18.36
N ARG A 25 0.33 23.83 18.67
CA ARG A 25 0.68 24.90 17.73
C ARG A 25 2.17 24.73 17.44
N GLU A 26 2.68 24.99 16.24
CA GLU A 26 4.08 24.76 15.80
C GLU A 26 5.19 25.42 16.65
N GLY A 27 4.90 25.92 17.84
CA GLY A 27 5.86 26.46 18.78
C GLY A 27 6.96 25.48 19.20
N PRO A 28 8.05 26.01 19.79
CA PRO A 28 9.21 25.22 20.18
C PRO A 28 8.82 24.14 21.20
N ALA A 29 9.17 22.88 20.93
CA ALA A 29 8.87 21.76 21.85
C ALA A 29 9.43 22.01 23.26
N ILE A 30 10.53 22.76 23.35
CA ILE A 30 11.18 23.08 24.61
C ILE A 30 10.28 23.92 25.54
N ASP A 31 9.45 24.81 25.00
CA ASP A 31 8.56 25.66 25.81
C ASP A 31 7.46 24.81 26.47
N GLY A 32 6.88 23.88 25.69
CA GLY A 32 5.98 22.87 26.22
C GLY A 32 6.61 22.06 27.35
N ILE A 33 7.83 21.54 27.14
CA ILE A 33 8.58 20.78 28.15
C ILE A 33 8.83 21.62 29.42
N ILE A 34 9.24 22.88 29.28
CA ILE A 34 9.48 23.79 30.40
C ILE A 34 8.19 23.99 31.20
N LEU A 35 7.06 24.24 30.55
CA LEU A 35 5.77 24.44 31.22
C LEU A 35 5.28 23.19 31.96
N PHE A 36 5.46 22.01 31.38
CA PHE A 36 5.22 20.74 32.09
C PHE A 36 6.17 20.56 33.28
N GLY A 37 7.43 20.99 33.15
CA GLY A 37 8.42 21.02 34.24
C GLY A 37 8.00 21.93 35.38
N LEU A 38 7.58 23.17 35.09
CA LEU A 38 7.06 24.12 36.07
C LEU A 38 5.80 23.61 36.75
N GLY A 39 4.85 23.05 35.99
CA GLY A 39 3.64 22.43 36.54
C GLY A 39 3.97 21.24 37.46
N THR A 40 4.97 20.45 37.10
CA THR A 40 5.48 19.34 37.92
C THR A 40 6.08 19.84 39.24
N LEU A 41 6.85 20.92 39.22
CA LEU A 41 7.41 21.52 40.44
C LEU A 41 6.33 21.99 41.40
N CYS A 42 5.18 22.48 40.91
CA CYS A 42 4.04 22.81 41.77
C CYS A 42 3.58 21.60 42.60
N LEU A 43 3.71 20.37 42.10
CA LEU A 43 3.27 19.16 42.78
C LEU A 43 4.22 18.71 43.92
N LEU A 44 5.39 19.33 44.09
CA LEU A 44 6.36 18.98 45.15
C LEU A 44 5.79 19.07 46.57
N VAL A 45 4.89 20.03 46.80
CA VAL A 45 4.26 20.29 48.10
C VAL A 45 3.24 19.22 48.49
N ILE A 46 2.89 18.31 47.58
CA ILE A 46 1.89 17.27 47.79
C ILE A 46 2.61 15.98 48.24
N PRO A 47 2.40 15.53 49.50
CA PRO A 47 3.05 14.33 49.99
C PRO A 47 2.54 13.07 49.26
N PRO A 48 3.38 12.04 49.11
CA PRO A 48 2.92 10.75 48.63
C PRO A 48 1.94 10.13 49.62
N ARG A 49 1.09 9.22 49.13
CA ARG A 49 0.17 8.45 49.96
C ARG A 49 0.95 7.64 51.00
N ARG A 50 0.54 7.71 52.26
CA ARG A 50 1.18 6.99 53.39
C ARG A 50 0.82 5.49 53.48
N ASP A 51 -0.09 4.97 52.66
CA ASP A 51 -0.58 3.59 52.75
C ASP A 51 -0.41 2.73 51.48
N ASP A 52 -0.21 1.43 51.76
CA ASP A 52 0.03 0.25 50.92
C ASP A 52 1.43 0.11 50.28
N GLU A 53 2.47 0.08 51.13
CA GLU A 53 3.68 -0.70 50.85
C GLU A 53 3.39 -2.20 51.03
N PRO A 54 4.11 -3.11 50.34
CA PRO A 54 3.98 -4.54 50.59
C PRO A 54 4.20 -4.88 52.08
N ARG A 55 3.13 -5.24 52.79
CA ARG A 55 3.18 -5.53 54.22
C ARG A 55 3.37 -7.03 54.46
N ALA A 56 4.23 -7.36 55.42
CA ALA A 56 4.43 -8.72 55.87
C ALA A 56 3.19 -9.26 56.60
N LEU A 57 2.52 -10.26 56.05
CA LEU A 57 1.53 -11.06 56.78
C LEU A 57 2.03 -12.49 56.99
N LYS A 58 1.99 -12.94 58.25
CA LYS A 58 2.33 -14.30 58.68
C LYS A 58 1.11 -15.21 58.54
N GLY A 59 1.31 -16.39 57.98
CA GLY A 59 0.38 -17.52 58.06
C GLY A 59 -0.06 -18.04 56.69
N GLN A 60 0.78 -18.87 56.07
CA GLN A 60 0.34 -19.74 54.98
C GLN A 60 0.23 -21.18 55.44
N ARG A 61 -0.86 -21.85 55.08
CA ARG A 61 -0.99 -23.30 55.23
C ARG A 61 0.15 -24.01 54.48
N ARG A 62 0.72 -25.05 55.09
CA ARG A 62 1.71 -25.91 54.42
C ARG A 62 1.01 -26.67 53.27
N LEU A 63 1.72 -26.89 52.18
CA LEU A 63 1.24 -27.77 51.10
C LEU A 63 1.11 -29.20 51.65
N GLY A 64 0.01 -29.88 51.33
CA GLY A 64 -0.20 -31.27 51.67
C GLY A 64 0.49 -32.22 50.69
N ARG A 65 0.46 -33.53 50.96
CA ARG A 65 1.05 -34.56 50.07
C ARG A 65 0.46 -34.52 48.66
N LEU A 66 -0.86 -34.34 48.53
CA LEU A 66 -1.55 -34.25 47.24
C LEU A 66 -1.07 -33.04 46.42
N ASN A 67 -0.82 -31.90 47.05
CA ASN A 67 -0.28 -30.72 46.36
C ASN A 67 1.09 -31.02 45.74
N PHE A 68 2.00 -31.64 46.50
CA PHE A 68 3.33 -32.01 45.99
C PHE A 68 3.26 -33.04 44.87
N LEU A 69 2.35 -34.01 44.96
CA LEU A 69 2.11 -34.98 43.89
C LEU A 69 1.65 -34.29 42.59
N LEU A 70 0.66 -33.41 42.66
CA LEU A 70 0.14 -32.68 41.49
C LEU A 70 1.21 -31.77 40.87
N ILE A 71 1.99 -31.07 41.71
CA ILE A 71 3.12 -30.25 41.24
C ILE A 71 4.17 -31.13 40.54
N GLY A 72 4.54 -32.28 41.14
CA GLY A 72 5.52 -33.21 40.57
C GLY A 72 5.06 -33.82 39.25
N LEU A 73 3.80 -34.25 39.16
CA LEU A 73 3.19 -34.71 37.90
C LEU A 73 3.17 -33.61 36.84
N GLY A 74 2.82 -32.37 37.23
CA GLY A 74 2.87 -31.21 36.34
C GLY A 74 4.25 -31.01 35.72
N MET A 75 5.31 -31.04 36.55
CA MET A 75 6.68 -30.94 36.07
C MET A 75 7.07 -32.11 35.18
N LEU A 76 6.69 -33.35 35.54
CA LEU A 76 6.98 -34.54 34.75
C LEU A 76 6.38 -34.44 33.35
N PHE A 77 5.12 -34.02 33.22
CA PHE A 77 4.49 -33.84 31.92
C PHE A 77 5.15 -32.75 31.07
N VAL A 78 5.62 -31.66 31.68
CA VAL A 78 6.43 -30.66 30.96
C VAL A 78 7.76 -31.26 30.49
N VAL A 79 8.44 -32.07 31.32
CA VAL A 79 9.66 -32.78 30.89
C VAL A 79 9.38 -33.73 29.72
N LEU A 80 8.28 -34.48 29.78
CA LEU A 80 7.86 -35.36 28.68
C LEU A 80 7.54 -34.57 27.40
N CYS A 81 6.90 -33.40 27.52
CA CYS A 81 6.70 -32.48 26.40
C CYS A 81 8.04 -32.06 25.78
N LEU A 82 9.02 -31.67 26.60
CA LEU A 82 10.33 -31.24 26.10
C LEU A 82 11.09 -32.40 25.44
N LEU A 83 11.03 -33.61 25.99
CA LEU A 83 11.62 -34.81 25.38
C LEU A 83 10.96 -35.13 24.04
N ASP A 84 9.64 -35.01 23.94
CA ASP A 84 8.92 -35.24 22.70
C ASP A 84 9.30 -34.21 21.62
N LEU A 85 9.39 -32.91 21.98
CA LEU A 85 9.87 -31.85 21.07
C LEU A 85 11.34 -32.02 20.68
N LEU A 86 12.20 -32.45 21.62
CA LEU A 86 13.61 -32.75 21.35
C LEU A 86 13.76 -33.81 20.26
N LEU A 87 12.91 -34.85 20.29
CA LEU A 87 12.98 -35.98 19.36
C LEU A 87 12.29 -35.70 18.02
N SER A 88 11.11 -35.09 18.05
CA SER A 88 10.23 -34.95 16.88
C SER A 88 10.30 -33.60 16.18
N LYS A 89 10.84 -32.56 16.84
CA LYS A 89 10.83 -31.14 16.43
C LYS A 89 9.43 -30.50 16.34
N ALA A 90 8.39 -31.25 15.96
CA ALA A 90 7.00 -30.84 15.90
C ALA A 90 6.07 -32.00 16.35
N SER A 91 5.15 -31.75 17.29
CA SER A 91 4.28 -32.81 17.82
C SER A 91 3.04 -32.29 18.57
N ASN A 92 1.86 -32.78 18.15
CA ASN A 92 0.61 -32.55 18.87
C ASN A 92 0.57 -33.26 20.25
N ARG A 93 1.35 -34.34 20.43
CA ARG A 93 1.46 -35.00 21.73
C ARG A 93 2.18 -34.10 22.74
N ALA A 94 3.23 -33.41 22.29
CA ALA A 94 3.93 -32.42 23.11
C ALA A 94 2.99 -31.32 23.60
N LEU A 95 2.13 -30.78 22.72
CA LEU A 95 1.13 -29.77 23.11
C LEU A 95 0.19 -30.29 24.20
N VAL A 96 -0.35 -31.50 24.05
CA VAL A 96 -1.24 -32.11 25.07
C VAL A 96 -0.50 -32.30 26.39
N LEU A 97 0.74 -32.83 26.36
CA LEU A 97 1.58 -33.01 27.54
C LEU A 97 1.86 -31.66 28.22
N TRP A 98 2.11 -30.61 27.45
CA TRP A 98 2.33 -29.26 27.97
C TRP A 98 1.08 -28.74 28.70
N VAL A 99 -0.09 -28.79 28.07
CA VAL A 99 -1.35 -28.33 28.66
C VAL A 99 -1.71 -29.14 29.93
N LEU A 100 -1.53 -30.46 29.91
CA LEU A 100 -1.73 -31.32 31.08
C LEU A 100 -0.76 -30.97 32.21
N GLY A 101 0.52 -30.74 31.87
CA GLY A 101 1.55 -30.32 32.80
C GLY A 101 1.21 -29.01 33.51
N LEU A 102 0.82 -28.00 32.73
CA LEU A 102 0.36 -26.70 33.24
C LEU A 102 -0.87 -26.86 34.14
N SER A 103 -1.86 -27.67 33.71
CA SER A 103 -3.10 -27.89 34.45
C SER A 103 -2.87 -28.55 35.81
N MET A 104 -2.03 -29.59 35.85
CA MET A 104 -1.66 -30.28 37.10
C MET A 104 -0.83 -29.39 38.02
N PHE A 105 0.10 -28.61 37.45
CA PHE A 105 0.91 -27.66 38.20
C PHE A 105 0.03 -26.60 38.89
N VAL A 106 -0.91 -25.99 38.15
CA VAL A 106 -1.89 -25.04 38.70
C VAL A 106 -2.76 -25.70 39.77
N ALA A 107 -3.29 -26.88 39.50
CA ALA A 107 -4.12 -27.63 40.45
C ALA A 107 -3.38 -27.90 41.77
N GLY A 108 -2.09 -28.20 41.70
CA GLY A 108 -1.24 -28.43 42.87
C GLY A 108 -1.08 -27.23 43.79
N PHE A 109 -1.17 -25.99 43.28
CA PHE A 109 -1.16 -24.78 44.11
C PHE A 109 -2.56 -24.23 44.42
N TRP A 110 -3.57 -24.60 43.63
CA TRP A 110 -4.98 -24.22 43.82
C TRP A 110 -5.71 -25.14 44.81
N HIS A 111 -5.29 -26.39 44.96
CA HIS A 111 -5.92 -27.32 45.89
C HIS A 111 -5.68 -26.90 47.35
N GLY A 112 -6.76 -26.67 48.11
CA GLY A 112 -6.70 -26.29 49.53
C GLY A 112 -6.31 -24.83 49.79
N SER A 113 -6.14 -23.99 48.77
CA SER A 113 -5.98 -22.55 48.95
C SER A 113 -7.32 -21.87 49.29
N ALA A 114 -7.27 -20.88 50.18
CA ALA A 114 -8.46 -20.10 50.53
C ALA A 114 -8.95 -19.34 49.28
N ARG A 115 -10.21 -19.53 48.91
CA ARG A 115 -10.82 -18.77 47.81
C ARG A 115 -10.76 -17.27 48.13
N PRO A 116 -10.33 -16.41 47.20
CA PRO A 116 -10.32 -14.98 47.44
C PRO A 116 -11.76 -14.49 47.64
N LYS A 117 -12.07 -13.96 48.82
CA LYS A 117 -13.28 -13.17 49.04
C LYS A 117 -13.02 -11.73 48.56
N TRP A 118 -12.98 -11.52 47.25
CA TRP A 118 -13.16 -10.17 46.70
C TRP A 118 -14.65 -10.01 46.40
N ARG A 119 -15.31 -9.05 47.04
CA ARG A 119 -16.69 -8.68 46.77
C ARG A 119 -16.70 -7.15 46.67
N PRO A 120 -16.74 -6.57 45.47
CA PRO A 120 -16.86 -5.13 45.32
C PRO A 120 -18.17 -4.67 45.96
N GLU A 121 -18.19 -3.43 46.46
CA GLU A 121 -19.46 -2.80 46.80
C GLU A 121 -20.33 -2.70 45.55
N ARG A 122 -21.66 -2.74 45.70
CA ARG A 122 -22.60 -2.69 44.56
C ARG A 122 -22.30 -1.50 43.62
N ARG A 123 -21.95 -0.34 44.17
CA ARG A 123 -21.60 0.86 43.39
C ARG A 123 -20.30 0.71 42.61
N GLU A 124 -19.28 0.12 43.22
CA GLU A 124 -18.00 -0.17 42.55
C GLU A 124 -18.21 -1.12 41.37
N ALA A 125 -18.97 -2.19 41.59
CA ALA A 125 -19.31 -3.16 40.54
C ALA A 125 -20.08 -2.52 39.38
N LEU A 126 -21.06 -1.65 39.67
CA LEU A 126 -21.83 -0.94 38.64
C LEU A 126 -20.96 0.00 37.80
N ILE A 127 -20.07 0.76 38.44
CA ILE A 127 -19.16 1.67 37.71
C ILE A 127 -18.18 0.88 36.85
N LEU A 128 -17.61 -0.22 37.37
CA LEU A 128 -16.73 -1.07 36.58
C LEU A 128 -17.49 -1.69 35.38
N ALA A 129 -18.71 -2.18 35.60
CA ALA A 129 -19.54 -2.70 34.52
C ALA A 129 -19.82 -1.64 33.45
N LEU A 130 -20.10 -0.38 33.84
CA LEU A 130 -20.27 0.72 32.90
C LEU A 130 -18.99 1.02 32.11
N ILE A 131 -17.82 1.03 32.76
CA ILE A 131 -16.52 1.22 32.08
C ILE A 131 -16.28 0.09 31.07
N LEU A 132 -16.57 -1.16 31.44
CA LEU A 132 -16.42 -2.30 30.53
C LEU A 132 -17.42 -2.26 29.37
N LEU A 133 -18.64 -1.77 29.59
CA LEU A 133 -19.63 -1.54 28.51
C LEU A 133 -19.14 -0.46 27.54
N VAL A 134 -18.57 0.64 28.05
CA VAL A 134 -17.93 1.67 27.20
C VAL A 134 -16.73 1.09 26.45
N ALA A 135 -15.88 0.31 27.11
CA ALA A 135 -14.74 -0.34 26.49
C ALA A 135 -15.17 -1.29 25.36
N LEU A 136 -16.22 -2.09 25.60
CA LEU A 136 -16.80 -2.99 24.61
C LEU A 136 -17.37 -2.20 23.44
N PHE A 137 -18.18 -1.17 23.70
CA PHE A 137 -18.76 -0.30 22.68
C PHE A 137 -17.69 0.33 21.78
N MET A 138 -16.65 0.93 22.36
CA MET A 138 -15.54 1.53 21.58
C MET A 138 -14.81 0.52 20.69
N ARG A 139 -14.88 -0.78 21.00
CA ARG A 139 -14.20 -1.84 20.25
C ARG A 139 -15.11 -2.58 19.28
N THR A 140 -16.43 -2.59 19.49
CA THR A 140 -17.38 -3.29 18.62
C THR A 140 -18.18 -2.38 17.70
N TYR A 141 -18.29 -1.08 18.00
CA TYR A 141 -19.02 -0.13 17.16
C TYR A 141 -18.43 -0.10 15.75
N ARG A 142 -19.24 -0.41 14.73
CA ARG A 142 -18.83 -0.48 13.31
C ARG A 142 -17.63 -1.39 13.03
N LEU A 143 -17.46 -2.50 13.76
CA LEU A 143 -16.29 -3.39 13.57
C LEU A 143 -16.23 -4.06 12.20
N ASP A 144 -17.38 -4.21 11.55
CA ASP A 144 -17.59 -4.74 10.20
C ASP A 144 -17.25 -3.76 9.08
N THR A 145 -17.35 -2.45 9.34
CA THR A 145 -17.12 -1.39 8.34
C THR A 145 -15.91 -0.51 8.62
N MET A 146 -15.32 -0.61 9.82
CA MET A 146 -14.15 0.16 10.22
C MET A 146 -13.17 -0.70 11.06
N PRO A 147 -11.92 -0.88 10.60
CA PRO A 147 -11.33 -0.37 9.35
C PRO A 147 -12.03 -0.83 8.05
N SER A 148 -11.87 -0.06 6.96
CA SER A 148 -12.60 -0.20 5.69
C SER A 148 -12.31 -1.48 4.91
N GLY A 149 -11.10 -2.01 5.05
CA GLY A 149 -10.70 -3.32 4.54
C GLY A 149 -9.86 -4.09 5.56
N ILE A 150 -9.12 -5.09 5.12
CA ILE A 150 -8.25 -5.92 5.97
C ILE A 150 -6.82 -5.70 5.52
N TYR A 151 -5.96 -5.28 6.44
CA TYR A 151 -4.55 -5.15 6.12
C TYR A 151 -3.90 -6.53 5.93
N LEU A 152 -2.98 -6.65 4.97
CA LEU A 152 -2.27 -7.88 4.61
C LEU A 152 -1.78 -8.69 5.81
N ASP A 153 -1.16 -8.06 6.82
CA ASP A 153 -0.64 -8.76 8.00
C ASP A 153 -1.78 -9.33 8.89
N GLU A 154 -2.95 -8.67 8.95
CA GLU A 154 -4.13 -9.21 9.64
C GLU A 154 -4.59 -10.50 8.95
N ALA A 155 -4.66 -10.46 7.62
CA ALA A 155 -5.07 -11.61 6.84
C ALA A 155 -4.08 -12.77 6.94
N ASP A 156 -2.78 -12.47 6.89
CA ASP A 156 -1.70 -13.43 7.13
C ASP A 156 -1.84 -14.10 8.50
N ASN A 157 -2.13 -13.35 9.56
CA ASN A 157 -2.34 -13.90 10.89
C ASN A 157 -3.50 -14.92 10.91
N GLY A 158 -4.59 -14.62 10.21
CA GLY A 158 -5.73 -15.52 10.03
C GLY A 158 -5.36 -16.78 9.26
N MET A 159 -4.68 -16.63 8.12
CA MET A 159 -4.24 -17.75 7.27
C MET A 159 -3.24 -18.66 7.98
N TRP A 160 -2.29 -18.10 8.73
CA TRP A 160 -1.38 -18.87 9.58
C TRP A 160 -2.12 -19.61 10.69
N GLY A 161 -3.11 -18.97 11.32
CA GLY A 161 -3.95 -19.62 12.33
C GLY A 161 -4.66 -20.86 11.78
N LEU A 162 -5.25 -20.76 10.58
CA LEU A 162 -5.90 -21.89 9.90
C LEU A 162 -4.89 -23.00 9.53
N ARG A 163 -3.70 -22.64 9.04
CA ARG A 163 -2.62 -23.60 8.72
C ARG A 163 -2.13 -24.35 9.97
N PHE A 164 -1.93 -23.66 11.09
CA PHE A 164 -1.43 -24.30 12.32
C PHE A 164 -2.45 -25.26 12.96
N LEU A 165 -3.74 -25.14 12.65
CA LEU A 165 -4.71 -26.15 13.05
C LEU A 165 -4.60 -27.46 12.27
N GLN A 166 -3.95 -27.44 11.11
CA GLN A 166 -3.76 -28.61 10.23
C GLN A 166 -2.35 -29.21 10.37
N ALA A 167 -1.39 -28.46 10.92
CA ALA A 167 -0.01 -28.89 11.11
C ALA A 167 0.27 -29.39 12.55
N PRO A 168 1.29 -30.25 12.77
CA PRO A 168 1.76 -30.59 14.10
C PRO A 168 2.27 -29.36 14.87
N TYR A 169 2.03 -29.31 16.19
CA TYR A 169 2.48 -28.21 17.04
C TYR A 169 3.99 -28.01 17.02
N THR A 170 4.42 -26.78 16.73
CA THR A 170 5.78 -26.26 16.98
C THR A 170 5.70 -25.03 17.89
N PRO A 171 6.66 -24.77 18.79
CA PRO A 171 6.63 -23.57 19.64
C PRO A 171 6.87 -22.25 18.88
N PHE A 172 7.53 -22.30 17.73
CA PHE A 172 7.95 -21.15 16.94
C PHE A 172 7.88 -21.50 15.45
N THR A 173 7.60 -20.50 14.60
CA THR A 173 7.53 -20.65 13.14
C THR A 173 8.74 -20.04 12.44
N GLU A 174 9.14 -20.63 11.32
CA GLU A 174 10.24 -20.17 10.48
C GLU A 174 9.79 -19.25 9.33
N ASN A 175 8.52 -18.80 9.36
CA ASN A 175 7.96 -17.90 8.36
C ASN A 175 8.72 -16.55 8.28
N ARG A 176 8.33 -15.70 7.32
CA ARG A 176 8.95 -14.37 7.06
C ARG A 176 9.06 -13.50 8.32
N HIS A 177 8.15 -13.66 9.28
CA HIS A 177 8.10 -12.84 10.50
C HIS A 177 8.79 -13.48 11.71
N GLY A 178 8.90 -14.81 11.77
CA GLY A 178 9.54 -15.52 12.89
C GLY A 178 8.84 -15.28 14.22
N ASN A 179 7.68 -15.90 14.43
CA ASN A 179 6.83 -15.67 15.59
C ASN A 179 6.63 -16.93 16.44
N ALA A 180 6.26 -16.74 17.71
CA ALA A 180 5.72 -17.84 18.51
C ALA A 180 4.34 -18.24 17.99
N THR A 181 4.01 -19.53 18.00
CA THR A 181 2.81 -20.05 17.31
C THR A 181 1.52 -19.97 18.13
N MET A 182 1.63 -19.82 19.45
CA MET A 182 0.49 -19.88 20.38
C MET A 182 -0.62 -18.85 20.05
N PRO A 183 -0.34 -17.56 19.77
CA PRO A 183 -1.36 -16.58 19.43
C PRO A 183 -2.15 -16.98 18.18
N PHE A 184 -1.47 -17.48 17.15
CA PHE A 184 -2.06 -17.93 15.90
C PHE A 184 -2.93 -19.18 16.08
N GLN A 185 -2.53 -20.11 16.95
CA GLN A 185 -3.34 -21.29 17.26
C GLN A 185 -4.66 -20.93 17.96
N LEU A 186 -4.64 -19.95 18.86
CA LEU A 186 -5.85 -19.44 19.50
C LEU A 186 -6.77 -18.74 18.49
N LEU A 187 -6.19 -17.91 17.62
CA LEU A 187 -6.92 -17.24 16.55
C LEU A 187 -7.53 -18.24 15.56
N GLY A 188 -6.74 -19.22 15.10
CA GLY A 188 -7.20 -20.29 14.21
C GLY A 188 -8.35 -21.08 14.82
N LEU A 189 -8.28 -21.41 16.13
CA LEU A 189 -9.37 -22.07 16.83
C LEU A 189 -10.65 -21.22 16.83
N ALA A 190 -10.55 -19.91 17.01
CA ALA A 190 -11.70 -19.01 16.92
C ALA A 190 -12.30 -19.01 15.51
N LEU A 191 -11.48 -18.90 14.46
CA LEU A 191 -11.92 -18.96 13.07
C LEU A 191 -12.59 -20.31 12.73
N ARG A 192 -12.08 -21.42 13.27
CA ARG A 192 -12.69 -22.75 13.08
C ARG A 192 -14.06 -22.88 13.76
N ILE A 193 -14.26 -22.26 14.92
CA ILE A 193 -15.51 -22.37 15.69
C ILE A 193 -16.58 -21.42 15.17
N PHE A 194 -16.20 -20.17 14.85
CA PHE A 194 -17.13 -19.10 14.52
C PHE A 194 -17.22 -18.77 13.03
N GLY A 195 -16.37 -19.38 12.20
CA GLY A 195 -16.29 -19.12 10.76
C GLY A 195 -15.11 -18.22 10.39
N VAL A 196 -14.69 -18.32 9.13
CA VAL A 196 -13.61 -17.49 8.57
C VAL A 196 -14.20 -16.19 8.07
N GLU A 197 -14.24 -15.20 8.96
CA GLU A 197 -14.75 -13.86 8.67
C GLU A 197 -13.81 -12.80 9.26
N PRO A 198 -13.69 -11.63 8.61
CA PRO A 198 -12.88 -10.52 9.12
C PRO A 198 -13.34 -10.01 10.49
N SER A 199 -14.66 -10.05 10.74
CA SER A 199 -15.24 -9.67 12.03
C SER A 199 -14.87 -10.64 13.15
N VAL A 200 -14.79 -11.95 12.87
CA VAL A 200 -14.35 -12.98 13.83
C VAL A 200 -12.87 -12.82 14.14
N LEU A 201 -12.06 -12.57 13.11
CA LEU A 201 -10.64 -12.27 13.22
C LEU A 201 -10.39 -11.13 14.22
N ARG A 202 -11.11 -10.01 14.06
CA ARG A 202 -10.99 -8.83 14.93
C ARG A 202 -11.63 -9.01 16.31
N ALA A 203 -12.70 -9.80 16.43
CA ALA A 203 -13.39 -10.04 17.70
C ALA A 203 -12.48 -10.66 18.77
N PHE A 204 -11.45 -11.42 18.36
CA PHE A 204 -10.43 -11.92 19.27
C PHE A 204 -9.70 -10.78 19.99
N ASP A 205 -9.21 -9.78 19.25
CA ASP A 205 -8.48 -8.65 19.83
C ASP A 205 -9.38 -7.66 20.55
N VAL A 206 -10.66 -7.58 20.18
CA VAL A 206 -11.68 -6.91 20.98
C VAL A 206 -11.76 -7.53 22.38
N LEU A 207 -11.83 -8.86 22.46
CA LEU A 207 -11.89 -9.57 23.74
C LEU A 207 -10.61 -9.35 24.56
N VAL A 208 -9.43 -9.48 23.94
CA VAL A 208 -8.14 -9.21 24.60
C VAL A 208 -8.10 -7.77 25.11
N GLY A 209 -8.53 -6.80 24.30
CA GLY A 209 -8.56 -5.39 24.67
C GLY A 209 -9.49 -5.09 25.85
N VAL A 210 -10.68 -5.68 25.91
CA VAL A 210 -11.60 -5.53 27.05
C VAL A 210 -11.05 -6.21 28.30
N LEU A 211 -10.41 -7.38 28.15
CA LEU A 211 -9.72 -8.06 29.26
C LEU A 211 -8.54 -7.23 29.80
N THR A 212 -7.79 -6.55 28.94
CA THR A 212 -6.72 -5.62 29.35
C THR A 212 -7.27 -4.51 30.23
N VAL A 213 -8.41 -3.91 29.87
CA VAL A 213 -9.08 -2.88 30.70
C VAL A 213 -9.48 -3.44 32.07
N LEU A 214 -10.02 -4.66 32.12
CA LEU A 214 -10.40 -5.32 33.37
C LEU A 214 -9.19 -5.63 34.28
N VAL A 215 -8.13 -6.20 33.70
CA VAL A 215 -6.90 -6.52 34.45
C VAL A 215 -6.21 -5.24 34.92
N PHE A 216 -6.18 -4.21 34.07
CA PHE A 216 -5.71 -2.88 34.41
C PHE A 216 -6.49 -2.29 35.59
N TYR A 217 -7.82 -2.41 35.62
CA TYR A 217 -8.63 -1.96 36.75
C TYR A 217 -8.16 -2.59 38.06
N PHE A 218 -7.97 -3.91 38.07
CA PHE A 218 -7.50 -4.60 39.28
C PHE A 218 -6.10 -4.14 39.70
N LEU A 219 -5.20 -3.91 38.74
CA LEU A 219 -3.88 -3.36 39.00
C LEU A 219 -3.96 -1.94 39.59
N ALA A 220 -4.68 -1.04 38.93
CA ALA A 220 -4.86 0.34 39.36
C ALA A 220 -5.54 0.42 40.73
N ARG A 221 -6.54 -0.44 40.99
CA ARG A 221 -7.27 -0.51 42.26
C ARG A 221 -6.40 -0.96 43.44
N GLU A 222 -5.40 -1.81 43.18
CA GLU A 222 -4.43 -2.27 44.17
C GLU A 222 -3.35 -1.22 44.42
N MET A 223 -2.97 -0.43 43.41
CA MET A 223 -1.91 0.58 43.51
C MET A 223 -2.41 1.96 43.96
N PHE A 224 -3.67 2.31 43.72
CA PHE A 224 -4.21 3.67 43.90
C PHE A 224 -5.58 3.68 44.60
N SER A 225 -6.15 4.85 44.85
CA SER A 225 -7.49 4.95 45.45
C SER A 225 -8.56 4.52 44.45
N LEU A 226 -9.69 4.05 44.97
CA LEU A 226 -10.82 3.62 44.13
C LEU A 226 -11.21 4.68 43.07
N PRO A 227 -11.36 5.97 43.41
CA PRO A 227 -11.72 6.99 42.43
C PRO A 227 -10.67 7.18 41.34
N ALA A 228 -9.39 7.22 41.71
CA ALA A 228 -8.30 7.35 40.75
C ALA A 228 -8.23 6.13 39.82
N ALA A 229 -8.36 4.92 40.37
CA ALA A 229 -8.37 3.68 39.60
C ALA A 229 -9.52 3.66 38.58
N GLN A 230 -10.72 4.11 38.97
CA GLN A 230 -11.87 4.23 38.06
C GLN A 230 -11.60 5.22 36.92
N VAL A 231 -11.02 6.38 37.23
CA VAL A 231 -10.65 7.40 36.23
C VAL A 231 -9.59 6.85 35.26
N GLY A 232 -8.49 6.29 35.76
CA GLY A 232 -7.44 5.74 34.91
C GLY A 232 -7.92 4.59 34.02
N THR A 233 -8.80 3.74 34.56
CA THR A 233 -9.40 2.62 33.80
C THR A 233 -10.33 3.14 32.71
N PHE A 234 -11.13 4.18 33.00
CA PHE A 234 -11.98 4.81 31.99
C PHE A 234 -11.14 5.44 30.86
N LEU A 235 -10.07 6.16 31.19
CA LEU A 235 -9.18 6.76 30.19
C LEU A 235 -8.54 5.69 29.28
N LEU A 236 -8.10 4.55 29.84
CA LEU A 236 -7.63 3.42 29.03
C LEU A 236 -8.76 2.81 28.17
N ALA A 237 -9.98 2.71 28.71
CA ALA A 237 -11.12 2.15 28.00
C ALA A 237 -11.47 2.92 26.71
N VAL A 238 -11.33 4.25 26.75
CA VAL A 238 -11.66 5.15 25.63
C VAL A 238 -10.45 5.57 24.78
N SER A 239 -9.23 5.26 25.22
CA SER A 239 -7.98 5.61 24.53
C SER A 239 -7.97 5.13 23.09
N ARG A 240 -7.88 6.05 22.13
CA ARG A 240 -7.79 5.70 20.70
C ARG A 240 -6.59 4.81 20.41
N TRP A 241 -5.44 5.02 21.07
CA TRP A 241 -4.24 4.20 20.88
C TRP A 241 -4.52 2.73 21.15
N HIS A 242 -5.15 2.42 22.29
CA HIS A 242 -5.48 1.05 22.64
C HIS A 242 -6.70 0.53 21.88
N VAL A 243 -7.67 1.39 21.56
CA VAL A 243 -8.85 1.02 20.73
C VAL A 243 -8.42 0.63 19.32
N ASN A 244 -7.53 1.38 18.66
CA ASN A 244 -7.03 1.10 17.32
C ASN A 244 -6.50 -0.33 17.22
N PHE A 245 -5.55 -0.69 18.08
CA PHE A 245 -4.93 -2.01 18.06
C PHE A 245 -5.80 -3.13 18.65
N SER A 246 -6.92 -2.83 19.33
CA SER A 246 -7.88 -3.86 19.76
C SER A 246 -9.04 -4.04 18.76
N ARG A 247 -8.88 -3.49 17.56
CA ARG A 247 -9.79 -3.60 16.42
C ARG A 247 -9.09 -4.06 15.14
N ILE A 248 -7.78 -4.21 15.17
CA ILE A 248 -6.92 -4.68 14.08
C ILE A 248 -6.28 -5.97 14.60
N ALA A 249 -6.38 -7.07 13.86
CA ALA A 249 -6.05 -8.42 14.30
C ALA A 249 -4.53 -8.72 14.45
N PHE A 250 -3.81 -7.86 15.17
CA PHE A 250 -2.40 -8.04 15.56
C PHE A 250 -2.32 -8.77 16.89
N VAL A 251 -2.78 -10.03 16.85
CA VAL A 251 -3.12 -10.83 18.03
C VAL A 251 -1.95 -11.02 19.00
N ASP A 252 -0.74 -11.24 18.48
CA ASP A 252 0.45 -11.39 19.30
C ASP A 252 0.88 -10.08 19.97
N ASN A 253 0.68 -8.92 19.33
CA ASN A 253 0.93 -7.60 19.92
C ASN A 253 -0.06 -7.28 21.03
N MET A 254 -1.37 -7.47 20.81
CA MET A 254 -2.38 -7.03 21.78
C MET A 254 -2.39 -7.86 23.08
N LEU A 255 -1.85 -9.08 23.05
CA LEU A 255 -1.60 -9.89 24.25
C LEU A 255 -0.50 -9.30 25.17
N VAL A 256 0.43 -8.49 24.65
CA VAL A 256 1.52 -7.87 25.44
C VAL A 256 0.99 -7.05 26.62
N PRO A 257 0.20 -5.97 26.41
CA PRO A 257 -0.28 -5.15 27.53
C PRO A 257 -1.15 -5.93 28.51
N LEU A 258 -1.90 -6.94 28.06
CA LEU A 258 -2.66 -7.83 28.92
C LEU A 258 -1.75 -8.61 29.87
N PHE A 259 -0.74 -9.29 29.34
CA PHE A 259 0.17 -10.10 30.15
C PHE A 259 1.06 -9.24 31.05
N GLU A 260 1.56 -8.10 30.58
CA GLU A 260 2.36 -7.20 31.42
C GLU A 260 1.55 -6.67 32.62
N ALA A 261 0.31 -6.22 32.39
CA ALA A 261 -0.59 -5.80 33.45
C ALA A 261 -0.94 -6.95 34.41
N ALA A 262 -1.18 -8.16 33.89
CA ALA A 262 -1.47 -9.34 34.69
C ALA A 262 -0.27 -9.72 35.57
N VAL A 263 0.94 -9.75 35.02
CA VAL A 263 2.18 -10.04 35.76
C VAL A 263 2.36 -9.06 36.90
N ILE A 264 2.29 -7.75 36.61
CA ILE A 264 2.53 -6.74 37.64
C ILE A 264 1.42 -6.77 38.69
N TYR A 265 0.16 -6.92 38.29
CA TYR A 265 -0.95 -7.08 39.24
C TYR A 265 -0.74 -8.25 40.19
N LEU A 266 -0.49 -9.43 39.64
CA LEU A 266 -0.38 -10.66 40.42
C LEU A 266 0.90 -10.67 41.26
N LEU A 267 2.03 -10.22 40.72
CA LEU A 267 3.30 -10.14 41.45
C LEU A 267 3.23 -9.11 42.57
N TRP A 268 2.69 -7.91 42.32
CA TRP A 268 2.50 -6.88 43.33
C TRP A 268 1.61 -7.39 44.46
N ARG A 269 0.45 -7.97 44.11
CA ARG A 269 -0.48 -8.55 45.08
C ARG A 269 0.15 -9.71 45.85
N GLY A 270 0.97 -10.53 45.20
CA GLY A 270 1.78 -11.59 45.81
C GLY A 270 2.77 -11.04 46.84
N LEU A 271 3.50 -9.98 46.51
CA LEU A 271 4.41 -9.30 47.45
C LEU A 271 3.66 -8.72 48.65
N CYS A 272 2.43 -8.22 48.46
CA CYS A 272 1.62 -7.63 49.52
C CYS A 272 0.95 -8.65 50.45
N ASN A 273 0.51 -9.82 49.96
CA ASN A 273 -0.24 -10.78 50.77
C ASN A 273 0.43 -12.16 50.93
N GLY A 274 1.58 -12.36 50.30
CA GLY A 274 2.37 -13.58 50.27
C GLY A 274 1.76 -14.77 49.52
N ARG A 275 0.49 -14.72 49.06
CA ARG A 275 -0.27 -15.88 48.55
C ARG A 275 0.44 -16.58 47.39
N ARG A 276 0.67 -17.89 47.53
CA ARG A 276 1.35 -18.71 46.52
C ARG A 276 0.67 -18.68 45.15
N SER A 277 -0.66 -18.71 45.13
CA SER A 277 -1.43 -18.65 43.87
C SER A 277 -1.09 -17.41 43.05
N ASN A 278 -0.86 -16.26 43.69
CA ASN A 278 -0.49 -15.03 43.00
C ASN A 278 0.86 -15.16 42.30
N TYR A 279 1.85 -15.77 42.96
CA TYR A 279 3.16 -16.04 42.36
C TYR A 279 3.08 -17.06 41.22
N VAL A 280 2.23 -18.09 41.35
CA VAL A 280 2.01 -19.07 40.27
C VAL A 280 1.43 -18.38 39.04
N PHE A 281 0.31 -17.68 39.17
CA PHE A 281 -0.31 -17.01 38.02
C PHE A 281 0.55 -15.87 37.48
N ALA A 282 1.31 -15.16 38.33
CA ALA A 282 2.28 -14.18 37.87
C ALA A 282 3.37 -14.83 37.01
N GLY A 283 3.94 -15.97 37.44
CA GLY A 283 4.98 -16.67 36.69
C GLY A 283 4.45 -17.28 35.39
N LEU A 284 3.26 -17.92 35.42
CA LEU A 284 2.62 -18.43 34.22
C LEU A 284 2.34 -17.32 33.21
N SER A 285 1.79 -16.18 33.65
CA SER A 285 1.56 -15.01 32.79
C SER A 285 2.88 -14.47 32.25
N PHE A 286 3.92 -14.44 33.09
CA PHE A 286 5.23 -13.92 32.71
C PHE A 286 5.90 -14.77 31.63
N GLY A 287 5.83 -16.10 31.75
CA GLY A 287 6.35 -17.02 30.75
C GLY A 287 5.49 -17.12 29.49
N LEU A 288 4.15 -17.06 29.60
CA LEU A 288 3.24 -17.00 28.44
C LEU A 288 3.45 -15.73 27.61
N GLY A 289 3.79 -14.60 28.24
CA GLY A 289 4.12 -13.38 27.50
C GLY A 289 5.28 -13.55 26.50
N PHE A 290 6.23 -14.47 26.73
CA PHE A 290 7.29 -14.75 25.74
C PHE A 290 6.77 -15.40 24.46
N HIS A 291 5.58 -16.02 24.51
CA HIS A 291 4.90 -16.58 23.34
C HIS A 291 4.06 -15.54 22.59
N THR A 292 4.18 -14.27 22.93
CA THR A 292 3.48 -13.17 22.26
C THR A 292 4.47 -12.43 21.35
N TYR A 293 4.24 -11.14 21.11
CA TYR A 293 5.10 -10.30 20.30
C TYR A 293 6.54 -10.21 20.85
N ILE A 294 7.51 -10.10 19.93
CA ILE A 294 8.94 -10.01 20.23
C ILE A 294 9.29 -8.87 21.19
N GLY A 295 8.54 -7.76 21.18
CA GLY A 295 8.71 -6.63 22.09
C GLY A 295 8.59 -7.01 23.57
N TYR A 296 7.81 -8.05 23.91
CA TYR A 296 7.68 -8.53 25.29
C TYR A 296 9.02 -9.02 25.87
N ARG A 297 10.01 -9.38 25.02
CA ARG A 297 11.34 -9.86 25.48
C ARG A 297 12.11 -8.81 26.28
N ILE A 298 11.72 -7.53 26.22
CA ILE A 298 12.29 -6.45 27.05
C ILE A 298 11.65 -6.39 28.44
N PHE A 299 10.38 -6.80 28.59
CA PHE A 299 9.64 -6.76 29.86
C PHE A 299 10.32 -7.49 31.04
N PRO A 300 11.03 -8.62 30.86
CA PRO A 300 11.86 -9.21 31.90
C PRO A 300 12.84 -8.25 32.58
N LEU A 301 13.37 -7.26 31.84
CA LEU A 301 14.25 -6.23 32.40
C LEU A 301 13.49 -5.30 33.35
N VAL A 302 12.21 -5.00 33.09
CA VAL A 302 11.35 -4.22 34.00
C VAL A 302 11.19 -4.93 35.33
N ILE A 303 10.83 -6.22 35.29
CA ILE A 303 10.66 -7.04 36.51
C ILE A 303 11.98 -7.22 37.25
N GLY A 304 13.07 -7.51 36.52
CA GLY A 304 14.41 -7.65 37.09
C GLY A 304 14.88 -6.38 37.79
N LEU A 305 14.76 -5.22 37.14
CA LEU A 305 15.16 -3.93 37.68
C LEU A 305 14.31 -3.54 38.89
N PHE A 306 13.00 -3.82 38.87
CA PHE A 306 12.12 -3.61 40.02
C PHE A 306 12.49 -4.50 41.22
N LEU A 307 12.75 -5.79 41.00
CA LEU A 307 13.17 -6.70 42.07
C LEU A 307 14.56 -6.33 42.64
N LEU A 308 15.49 -5.88 41.79
CA LEU A 308 16.77 -5.33 42.23
C LEU A 308 16.58 -4.08 43.09
N HIS A 309 15.72 -3.15 42.66
CA HIS A 309 15.38 -1.98 43.46
C HIS A 309 14.80 -2.36 44.83
N LEU A 310 13.90 -3.34 44.90
CA LEU A 310 13.37 -3.88 46.16
C LEU A 310 14.44 -4.59 46.99
N LEU A 311 15.40 -5.28 46.35
CA LEU A 311 16.52 -5.91 47.04
C LEU A 311 17.42 -4.88 47.72
N PHE A 312 17.61 -3.68 47.16
CA PHE A 312 18.41 -2.64 47.82
C PHE A 312 17.62 -1.82 48.84
N SER A 313 16.36 -1.48 48.53
CA SER A 313 15.53 -0.61 49.37
C SER A 313 14.79 -1.35 50.50
N LYS A 314 14.42 -2.61 50.31
CA LYS A 314 13.59 -3.42 51.22
C LYS A 314 14.08 -4.88 51.31
N ARG A 315 15.36 -5.09 51.63
CA ARG A 315 15.99 -6.43 51.81
C ARG A 315 15.14 -7.42 52.62
N GLY A 316 14.50 -6.96 53.69
CA GLY A 316 13.64 -7.77 54.54
C GLY A 316 12.45 -8.37 53.78
N LEU A 317 11.80 -7.59 52.91
CA LEU A 317 10.66 -8.04 52.10
C LEU A 317 11.08 -9.17 51.15
N ILE A 318 12.19 -9.00 50.43
CA ILE A 318 12.70 -10.02 49.48
C ILE A 318 13.03 -11.32 50.22
N ARG A 319 13.73 -11.25 51.36
CA ARG A 319 14.03 -12.44 52.16
C ARG A 319 12.76 -13.18 52.60
N MET A 320 11.75 -12.43 53.03
CA MET A 320 10.47 -13.00 53.45
C MET A 320 9.68 -13.64 52.31
N GLN A 321 9.74 -13.06 51.11
CA GLN A 321 9.00 -13.53 49.93
C GLN A 321 9.80 -14.46 49.02
N SER A 322 11.02 -14.85 49.41
CA SER A 322 11.92 -15.73 48.64
C SER A 322 11.25 -17.01 48.14
N ARG A 323 10.46 -17.68 48.97
CA ARG A 323 9.68 -18.87 48.57
C ARG A 323 8.66 -18.57 47.47
N GLY A 324 7.99 -17.42 47.55
CA GLY A 324 7.06 -16.96 46.53
C GLY A 324 7.77 -16.66 45.21
N LEU A 325 8.93 -16.00 45.28
CA LEU A 325 9.76 -15.71 44.10
C LEU A 325 10.31 -16.98 43.44
N VAL A 326 10.64 -18.02 44.21
CA VAL A 326 10.99 -19.35 43.65
C VAL A 326 9.79 -19.99 42.95
N ILE A 327 8.58 -19.89 43.52
CA ILE A 327 7.35 -20.37 42.87
C ILE A 327 7.08 -19.61 41.57
N PHE A 328 7.29 -18.29 41.57
CA PHE A 328 7.20 -17.46 40.37
C PHE A 328 8.17 -17.94 39.28
N ALA A 329 9.46 -18.13 39.61
CA ALA A 329 10.46 -18.60 38.66
C ALA A 329 10.14 -20.00 38.10
N LEU A 330 9.69 -20.91 38.97
CA LEU A 330 9.28 -22.25 38.57
C LEU A 330 8.05 -22.23 37.64
N ALA A 331 7.05 -21.42 37.96
CA ALA A 331 5.86 -21.24 37.12
C ALA A 331 6.22 -20.63 35.76
N THR A 332 7.11 -19.64 35.72
CA THR A 332 7.67 -19.08 34.48
C THR A 332 8.30 -20.16 33.63
N PHE A 333 9.15 -21.01 34.22
CA PHE A 333 9.80 -22.11 33.52
C PHE A 333 8.80 -23.08 32.89
N MET A 334 7.71 -23.42 33.58
CA MET A 334 6.68 -24.33 33.05
C MET A 334 6.06 -23.84 31.73
N THR A 335 5.88 -22.53 31.57
CA THR A 335 5.31 -21.92 30.35
C THR A 335 6.38 -21.56 29.32
N LEU A 336 7.56 -21.12 29.74
CA LEU A 336 8.62 -20.68 28.83
C LEU A 336 9.36 -21.86 28.18
N SER A 337 9.40 -23.03 28.83
CA SER A 337 10.31 -24.11 28.46
C SER A 337 10.21 -24.62 27.02
N PRO A 338 9.03 -24.78 26.37
CA PRO A 338 8.99 -25.25 24.99
C PRO A 338 9.61 -24.25 24.01
N LEU A 339 9.35 -22.96 24.22
CA LEU A 339 9.92 -21.89 23.40
C LEU A 339 11.42 -21.72 23.67
N ALA A 340 11.84 -21.79 24.93
CA ALA A 340 13.25 -21.74 25.29
C ALA A 340 14.06 -22.90 24.70
N LEU A 341 13.49 -24.12 24.69
CA LEU A 341 14.09 -25.26 24.03
C LEU A 341 14.33 -24.99 22.54
N TYR A 342 13.33 -24.46 21.85
CA TYR A 342 13.46 -24.08 20.44
C TYR A 342 14.55 -23.01 20.24
N ALA A 343 14.54 -21.95 21.04
CA ALA A 343 15.51 -20.86 20.96
C ALA A 343 16.96 -21.35 21.16
N VAL A 344 17.18 -22.33 22.04
CA VAL A 344 18.50 -22.96 22.25
C VAL A 344 18.89 -23.85 21.07
N GLN A 345 17.94 -24.59 20.48
CA GLN A 345 18.23 -25.45 19.33
C GLN A 345 18.48 -24.65 18.04
N ARG A 346 17.83 -23.50 17.87
CA ARG A 346 17.86 -22.69 16.64
C ARG A 346 18.00 -21.19 16.93
N PRO A 347 19.11 -20.75 17.54
CA PRO A 347 19.29 -19.36 17.98
C PRO A 347 19.25 -18.37 16.81
N HIS A 348 19.89 -18.70 15.68
CA HIS A 348 19.95 -17.82 14.51
C HIS A 348 18.55 -17.51 13.95
N ILE A 349 17.68 -18.52 13.85
CA ILE A 349 16.31 -18.33 13.36
C ILE A 349 15.48 -17.51 14.35
N PHE A 350 15.67 -17.75 15.64
CA PHE A 350 14.91 -17.09 16.71
C PHE A 350 15.21 -15.58 16.87
N ILE A 351 16.43 -15.15 16.48
CA ILE A 351 16.89 -13.75 16.60
C ILE A 351 16.82 -12.99 15.26
N ARG A 352 16.84 -13.68 14.12
CA ARG A 352 16.83 -13.09 12.76
C ARG A 352 15.89 -11.89 12.59
N ARG A 353 14.65 -11.98 13.10
CA ARG A 353 13.68 -10.88 12.97
C ARG A 353 14.07 -9.63 13.78
N ALA A 354 14.65 -9.81 14.96
CA ALA A 354 15.13 -8.69 15.78
C ALA A 354 16.29 -7.96 15.08
N GLU A 355 17.21 -8.71 14.47
CA GLU A 355 18.32 -8.14 13.69
C GLU A 355 17.82 -7.40 12.45
N ALA A 356 16.86 -8.00 11.72
CA ALA A 356 16.28 -7.42 10.52
C ALA A 356 15.48 -6.13 10.76
N ALA A 357 14.94 -5.92 11.96
CA ALA A 357 14.14 -4.74 12.31
C ALA A 357 14.87 -3.74 13.21
N SER A 358 16.20 -3.84 13.31
CA SER A 358 17.04 -3.05 14.23
C SER A 358 17.57 -1.77 13.60
N VAL A 359 17.54 -0.67 14.35
CA VAL A 359 18.19 0.62 14.02
C VAL A 359 19.70 0.50 13.79
N GLN A 360 20.30 -0.63 14.21
CA GLN A 360 21.70 -0.92 13.94
C GLN A 360 22.04 -0.81 12.45
N GLN A 361 21.12 -1.20 11.56
CA GLN A 361 21.31 -1.08 10.11
C GLN A 361 21.42 0.39 9.67
N ASP A 362 20.59 1.28 10.23
CA ASP A 362 20.66 2.72 9.96
C ASP A 362 21.94 3.34 10.51
N ILE A 363 22.37 2.93 11.72
CA ILE A 363 23.62 3.38 12.34
C ILE A 363 24.82 2.97 11.48
N GLU A 364 24.82 1.76 10.93
CA GLU A 364 25.87 1.27 10.04
C GLU A 364 25.85 1.98 8.69
N ARG A 365 24.66 2.23 8.13
CA ARG A 365 24.46 2.96 6.87
C ARG A 365 24.93 4.41 6.97
N GLU A 366 24.57 5.12 8.03
CA GLU A 366 24.92 6.52 8.25
C GLU A 366 26.28 6.72 8.95
N ARG A 367 26.87 5.65 9.50
CA ARG A 367 28.07 5.68 10.36
C ARG A 367 27.95 6.66 11.54
N SER A 368 26.74 6.80 12.09
CA SER A 368 26.41 7.77 13.13
C SER A 368 25.34 7.23 14.09
N TYR A 369 25.37 7.66 15.35
CA TYR A 369 24.30 7.35 16.34
C TYR A 369 23.11 8.31 16.24
N ARG A 370 23.10 9.24 15.27
CA ARG A 370 22.00 10.17 15.04
C ARG A 370 20.64 9.48 14.89
N PRO A 371 20.49 8.36 14.14
CA PRO A 371 19.21 7.67 14.02
C PRO A 371 18.64 7.20 15.38
N LEU A 372 19.51 6.67 16.25
CA LEU A 372 19.11 6.24 17.59
C LEU A 372 18.66 7.41 18.47
N LEU A 373 19.38 8.53 18.44
CA LEU A 373 19.01 9.73 19.20
C LEU A 373 17.67 10.31 18.73
N GLU A 374 17.44 10.30 17.41
CA GLU A 374 16.20 10.75 16.82
C GLU A 374 15.02 9.84 17.21
N ASN A 375 15.23 8.52 17.20
CA ASN A 375 14.24 7.56 17.69
C ASN A 375 13.86 7.79 19.15
N VAL A 376 14.84 8.11 20.03
CA VAL A 376 14.57 8.49 21.43
C VAL A 376 13.71 9.75 21.48
N ARG A 377 14.07 10.79 20.72
CA ARG A 377 13.34 12.07 20.66
C ARG A 377 11.89 11.83 20.24
N LYS A 378 11.69 11.18 19.09
CA LYS A 378 10.37 10.85 18.53
C LYS A 378 9.53 10.02 19.49
N SER A 379 10.11 8.97 20.08
CA SER A 379 9.42 8.09 21.03
C SER A 379 8.96 8.80 22.32
N LEU A 380 9.70 9.81 22.78
CA LEU A 380 9.30 10.61 23.94
C LEU A 380 8.22 11.65 23.60
N LEU A 381 8.27 12.22 22.39
CA LEU A 381 7.32 13.23 21.93
C LEU A 381 5.99 12.66 21.43
N MET A 382 5.93 11.35 21.14
CA MET A 382 4.74 10.72 20.54
C MET A 382 3.45 10.87 21.34
N TYR A 383 3.55 11.03 22.65
CA TYR A 383 2.40 11.15 23.52
C TYR A 383 1.71 12.51 23.44
N ASN A 384 2.47 13.59 23.22
CA ASN A 384 2.00 14.96 23.40
C ASN A 384 2.08 15.82 22.14
N ARG A 385 2.92 15.48 21.15
CA ARG A 385 3.21 16.33 19.99
C ARG A 385 3.04 15.62 18.64
N GLU A 386 3.79 14.54 18.39
CA GLU A 386 3.88 13.93 17.06
C GLU A 386 3.85 12.41 17.14
N GLY A 387 2.69 11.82 16.86
CA GLY A 387 2.44 10.38 16.99
C GLY A 387 2.96 9.55 15.82
N ASP A 388 2.58 8.28 15.78
CA ASP A 388 2.95 7.36 14.70
C ASP A 388 2.43 7.89 13.35
N PRO A 389 3.29 8.00 12.31
CA PRO A 389 2.89 8.52 11.00
C PRO A 389 2.10 7.50 10.18
N ARG A 390 2.14 6.20 10.52
CA ARG A 390 1.45 5.17 9.73
C ARG A 390 -0.06 5.22 9.92
N ALA A 391 -0.77 5.30 8.82
CA ALA A 391 -2.21 5.49 8.81
C ALA A 391 -2.99 4.34 9.48
N ARG A 392 -2.54 3.09 9.37
CA ARG A 392 -3.14 1.95 10.10
C ARG A 392 -2.90 1.97 11.61
N HIS A 393 -1.84 2.61 12.08
CA HIS A 393 -1.53 2.69 13.51
C HIS A 393 -2.24 3.85 14.20
N ASN A 394 -2.51 4.91 13.44
CA ASN A 394 -2.86 6.20 13.98
C ASN A 394 -3.38 7.12 12.86
N LEU A 395 -4.16 8.15 13.21
CA LEU A 395 -4.28 9.31 12.31
C LEU A 395 -2.86 9.91 12.12
N PRO A 396 -2.32 10.00 10.89
CA PRO A 396 -0.91 10.31 10.67
C PRO A 396 -0.43 11.52 11.47
N ASN A 397 0.67 11.34 12.22
CA ASN A 397 1.35 12.34 13.06
C ASN A 397 0.55 12.90 14.25
N GLU A 398 -0.74 12.62 14.36
CA GLU A 398 -1.56 13.08 15.50
C GLU A 398 -1.04 12.43 16.81
N PRO A 399 -0.86 13.17 17.93
CA PRO A 399 -0.36 12.61 19.19
C PRO A 399 -1.10 11.35 19.67
N MET A 400 -0.38 10.37 20.22
CA MET A 400 -0.97 9.10 20.67
C MET A 400 -1.99 9.27 21.82
N LEU A 401 -1.92 10.37 22.58
CA LEU A 401 -2.89 10.72 23.63
C LEU A 401 -3.71 11.94 23.22
N ASP A 402 -5.00 11.94 23.58
CA ASP A 402 -5.81 13.16 23.50
C ASP A 402 -5.27 14.24 24.44
N GLY A 403 -5.58 15.52 24.16
CA GLY A 403 -5.00 16.65 24.89
C GLY A 403 -5.19 16.59 26.42
N LEU A 404 -6.31 16.07 26.92
CA LEU A 404 -6.52 15.93 28.37
C LEU A 404 -5.69 14.78 28.95
N SER A 405 -5.71 13.62 28.30
CA SER A 405 -4.89 12.47 28.69
C SER A 405 -3.40 12.81 28.68
N ALA A 406 -2.95 13.57 27.68
CA ALA A 406 -1.57 14.04 27.51
C ALA A 406 -1.13 14.96 28.69
N ILE A 407 -2.01 15.85 29.15
CA ILE A 407 -1.78 16.70 30.35
C ILE A 407 -1.65 15.83 31.61
N PHE A 408 -2.58 14.90 31.82
CA PHE A 408 -2.56 14.04 33.00
C PHE A 408 -1.35 13.11 33.01
N PHE A 409 -0.94 12.64 31.84
CA PHE A 409 0.26 11.84 31.67
C PHE A 409 1.52 12.64 32.03
N GLY A 410 1.71 13.83 31.45
CA GLY A 410 2.88 14.65 31.72
C GLY A 410 3.03 15.04 33.20
N LEU A 411 1.92 15.42 33.85
CA LEU A 411 1.91 15.71 35.30
C LEU A 411 2.15 14.45 36.15
N GLY A 412 1.59 13.30 35.75
CA GLY A 412 1.80 12.02 36.43
C GLY A 412 3.22 11.49 36.31
N LEU A 413 3.84 11.64 35.13
CA LEU A 413 5.23 11.33 34.84
C LEU A 413 6.15 12.22 35.67
N GLY A 414 5.95 13.54 35.62
CA GLY A 414 6.71 14.51 36.39
C GLY A 414 6.63 14.23 37.90
N TYR A 415 5.42 14.00 38.43
CA TYR A 415 5.24 13.65 39.84
C TYR A 415 5.98 12.36 40.22
N SER A 416 5.96 11.36 39.34
CA SER A 416 6.65 10.09 39.54
C SER A 416 8.17 10.25 39.51
N LEU A 417 8.71 11.07 38.60
CA LEU A 417 10.14 11.41 38.51
C LEU A 417 10.64 12.09 39.79
N LEU A 418 9.90 13.07 40.32
CA LEU A 418 10.25 13.73 41.59
C LEU A 418 10.27 12.77 42.79
N ARG A 419 9.64 11.60 42.66
CA ARG A 419 9.49 10.59 43.71
C ARG A 419 10.01 9.21 43.30
N TRP A 420 10.96 9.16 42.36
CA TRP A 420 11.49 7.92 41.78
C TRP A 420 12.06 6.93 42.81
N ARG A 421 12.49 7.41 43.99
CA ARG A 421 12.96 6.56 45.09
C ARG A 421 11.86 5.72 45.75
N HIS A 422 10.60 6.06 45.53
CA HIS A 422 9.46 5.31 46.05
C HIS A 422 9.14 4.16 45.09
N HIS A 423 9.15 2.93 45.59
CA HIS A 423 9.08 1.68 44.81
C HIS A 423 7.95 1.64 43.77
N ARG A 424 6.79 2.21 44.10
CA ARG A 424 5.64 2.33 43.20
C ARG A 424 5.97 3.15 41.95
N TYR A 425 6.54 4.34 42.12
CA TYR A 425 6.86 5.22 41.00
C TYR A 425 8.12 4.74 40.27
N PHE A 426 9.07 4.13 40.99
CA PHE A 426 10.20 3.45 40.36
C PHE A 426 9.74 2.40 39.34
N LEU A 427 8.79 1.54 39.72
CA LEU A 427 8.23 0.52 38.82
C LEU A 427 7.60 1.15 37.57
N LEU A 428 6.78 2.20 37.74
CA LEU A 428 6.12 2.86 36.61
C LEU A 428 7.12 3.52 35.66
N LEU A 429 8.16 4.17 36.19
CA LEU A 429 9.21 4.80 35.38
C LEU A 429 10.05 3.74 34.66
N ALA A 430 10.47 2.69 35.38
CA ALA A 430 11.20 1.58 34.78
C ALA A 430 10.40 0.91 33.66
N TRP A 431 9.10 0.71 33.87
CA TRP A 431 8.20 0.17 32.85
C TRP A 431 8.11 1.09 31.64
N LEU A 432 7.83 2.39 31.83
CA LEU A 432 7.74 3.36 30.74
C LEU A 432 9.03 3.41 29.89
N PHE A 433 10.19 3.62 30.51
CA PHE A 433 11.42 3.84 29.76
C PHE A 433 11.95 2.56 29.10
N LEU A 434 11.84 1.41 29.75
CA LEU A 434 12.25 0.14 29.14
C LEU A 434 11.24 -0.34 28.09
N GLY A 435 9.94 -0.12 28.28
CA GLY A 435 8.93 -0.48 27.29
C GLY A 435 8.91 0.43 26.05
N LEU A 436 9.64 1.57 26.07
CA LEU A 436 9.93 2.35 24.86
C LEU A 436 11.02 1.72 23.99
N LEU A 437 11.89 0.86 24.55
CA LEU A 437 13.04 0.31 23.83
C LEU A 437 12.68 -0.46 22.54
N PRO A 438 11.61 -1.28 22.49
CA PRO A 438 11.24 -1.94 21.23
C PRO A 438 10.95 -0.96 20.08
N GLY A 439 10.44 0.24 20.37
CA GLY A 439 10.29 1.30 19.37
C GLY A 439 11.64 1.97 19.06
N ILE A 440 12.34 2.42 20.11
CA ILE A 440 13.61 3.15 20.00
C ILE A 440 14.68 2.37 19.21
N LEU A 441 14.78 1.06 19.46
CA LEU A 441 15.79 0.19 18.85
C LEU A 441 15.43 -0.26 17.43
N SER A 442 14.31 0.22 16.89
CA SER A 442 13.82 -0.19 15.59
C SER A 442 14.12 0.84 14.49
N LEU A 443 13.95 0.46 13.22
CA LEU A 443 14.38 1.26 12.07
C LEU A 443 13.94 2.74 12.15
N ALA A 444 14.80 3.65 11.70
CA ALA A 444 14.63 5.10 11.90
C ALA A 444 13.45 5.71 11.14
N ASP A 445 13.20 5.21 9.93
CA ASP A 445 12.03 5.51 9.09
C ASP A 445 10.70 5.10 9.76
N SER A 446 10.78 4.12 10.66
CA SER A 446 9.62 3.52 11.29
C SER A 446 9.20 4.15 12.61
N ASN A 447 9.91 5.19 13.08
CA ASN A 447 9.65 5.84 14.36
C ASN A 447 8.99 7.23 14.21
N PRO A 448 8.14 7.63 15.17
CA PRO A 448 7.75 6.87 16.38
C PRO A 448 6.83 5.68 16.04
N HIS A 449 7.02 4.55 16.74
CA HIS A 449 6.32 3.30 16.44
C HIS A 449 5.39 2.86 17.58
N SER A 450 4.10 3.15 17.43
CA SER A 450 3.08 2.94 18.46
C SER A 450 2.70 1.46 18.69
N LEU A 451 2.75 0.62 17.65
CA LEU A 451 2.55 -0.83 17.76
C LEU A 451 3.68 -1.53 18.54
N ARG A 452 4.95 -1.16 18.27
CA ARG A 452 6.11 -1.75 18.96
C ARG A 452 6.17 -1.35 20.44
N THR A 453 5.61 -0.19 20.78
CA THR A 453 5.57 0.35 22.14
C THR A 453 4.26 0.06 22.87
N LEU A 454 3.41 -0.84 22.36
CA LEU A 454 2.10 -1.15 22.93
C LEU A 454 2.18 -1.67 24.40
N GLY A 455 3.28 -2.30 24.79
CA GLY A 455 3.54 -2.68 26.19
C GLY A 455 3.57 -1.48 27.17
N ASN A 456 3.81 -0.26 26.68
CA ASN A 456 3.77 0.92 27.54
C ASN A 456 2.36 1.40 27.90
N VAL A 457 1.31 0.91 27.21
CA VAL A 457 -0.05 1.37 27.45
C VAL A 457 -0.42 1.31 28.94
N PRO A 458 -0.29 0.18 29.67
CA PRO A 458 -0.62 0.16 31.10
C PRO A 458 0.24 1.12 31.94
N ALA A 459 1.53 1.27 31.65
CA ALA A 459 2.41 2.19 32.39
C ALA A 459 1.95 3.64 32.26
N VAL A 460 1.65 4.07 31.02
CA VAL A 460 1.18 5.42 30.68
C VAL A 460 -0.11 5.77 31.43
N PHE A 461 -1.12 4.88 31.39
CA PHE A 461 -2.39 5.12 32.09
C PHE A 461 -2.27 4.99 33.63
N LEU A 462 -1.33 4.20 34.16
CA LEU A 462 -1.03 4.18 35.60
C LEU A 462 -0.33 5.47 36.08
N LEU A 463 0.50 6.10 35.23
CA LEU A 463 1.09 7.41 35.52
C LEU A 463 0.01 8.49 35.59
N MET A 464 -0.95 8.51 34.66
CA MET A 464 -2.13 9.38 34.77
C MET A 464 -2.92 9.11 36.06
N THR A 465 -3.09 7.84 36.41
CA THR A 465 -3.76 7.41 37.65
C THR A 465 -3.04 7.94 38.89
N ALA A 466 -1.70 8.01 38.87
CA ALA A 466 -0.91 8.55 39.97
C ALA A 466 -1.19 10.05 40.21
N PHE A 467 -1.34 10.84 39.15
CA PHE A 467 -1.77 12.23 39.25
C PHE A 467 -3.19 12.34 39.85
N TRP A 468 -4.14 11.58 39.32
CA TRP A 468 -5.53 11.57 39.80
C TRP A 468 -5.65 11.13 41.26
N ASP A 469 -4.82 10.20 41.73
CA ASP A 469 -4.76 9.76 43.14
C ASP A 469 -4.31 10.89 44.08
N ARG A 470 -3.59 11.90 43.57
CA ARG A 470 -3.22 13.11 44.32
C ARG A 470 -4.26 14.22 44.18
N ALA A 471 -4.76 14.46 42.97
CA ALA A 471 -5.79 15.44 42.71
C ALA A 471 -7.05 15.15 43.53
N TRP A 472 -7.54 13.90 43.47
CA TRP A 472 -8.72 13.45 44.19
C TRP A 472 -8.57 13.61 45.70
N ALA A 473 -7.48 13.09 46.27
CA ALA A 473 -7.23 13.15 47.71
C ALA A 473 -7.22 14.60 48.23
N THR A 474 -6.65 15.52 47.45
CA THR A 474 -6.55 16.93 47.83
C THR A 474 -7.91 17.62 47.82
N TYR A 475 -8.67 17.55 46.71
CA TYR A 475 -9.98 18.21 46.64
C TYR A 475 -11.04 17.53 47.51
N ALA A 476 -11.03 16.20 47.64
CA ALA A 476 -11.96 15.47 48.52
C ALA A 476 -11.75 15.78 50.01
N SER A 477 -10.55 16.25 50.39
CA SER A 477 -10.27 16.70 51.77
C SER A 477 -10.87 18.08 52.07
N LEU A 478 -11.08 18.92 51.06
CA LEU A 478 -11.70 20.24 51.19
C LEU A 478 -13.24 20.15 51.27
N LEU A 479 -13.82 19.16 50.59
CA LEU A 479 -15.27 18.98 50.47
C LEU A 479 -15.80 18.04 51.56
N LYS A 480 -16.64 18.56 52.45
CA LYS A 480 -17.35 17.78 53.50
C LYS A 480 -18.74 17.34 53.03
N GLY A 481 -19.18 16.16 53.51
CA GLY A 481 -20.55 15.66 53.32
C GLY A 481 -20.97 15.47 51.86
N GLY A 482 -22.23 15.74 51.54
CA GLY A 482 -22.82 15.54 50.20
C GLY A 482 -22.20 16.37 49.07
N LYS A 483 -21.36 17.37 49.37
CA LYS A 483 -20.70 18.22 48.35
C LYS A 483 -19.67 17.47 47.50
N ARG A 484 -19.23 16.27 47.90
CA ARG A 484 -18.36 15.42 47.07
C ARG A 484 -18.99 15.00 45.73
N ARG A 485 -20.32 15.07 45.60
CA ARG A 485 -21.03 14.81 44.33
C ARG A 485 -20.65 15.80 43.22
N TYR A 486 -20.33 17.05 43.56
CA TYR A 486 -19.92 18.06 42.58
C TYR A 486 -18.52 17.77 42.01
N LEU A 487 -17.61 17.20 42.82
CA LEU A 487 -16.31 16.75 42.34
C LEU A 487 -16.46 15.59 41.36
N TRP A 488 -17.31 14.61 41.68
CA TRP A 488 -17.65 13.53 40.75
C TRP A 488 -18.30 14.03 39.46
N PHE A 489 -19.17 15.05 39.54
CA PHE A 489 -19.77 15.68 38.36
C PHE A 489 -18.71 16.36 37.47
N ALA A 490 -17.77 17.10 38.06
CA ALA A 490 -16.65 17.69 37.32
C ALA A 490 -15.76 16.62 36.65
N VAL A 491 -15.45 15.54 37.38
CA VAL A 491 -14.71 14.40 36.81
C VAL A 491 -15.49 13.76 35.66
N ALA A 492 -16.81 13.57 35.81
CA ALA A 492 -17.65 13.00 34.76
C ALA A 492 -17.65 13.86 33.49
N ILE A 493 -17.65 15.19 33.61
CA ILE A 493 -17.52 16.10 32.46
C ILE A 493 -16.17 15.91 31.76
N ILE A 494 -15.07 15.89 32.52
CA ILE A 494 -13.72 15.69 31.97
C ILE A 494 -13.63 14.35 31.22
N LEU A 495 -14.19 13.28 31.81
CA LEU A 495 -14.23 11.97 31.19
C LEU A 495 -15.11 11.94 29.93
N ALA A 496 -16.25 12.64 29.94
CA ALA A 496 -17.11 12.77 28.77
C ALA A 496 -16.43 13.53 27.62
N VAL A 497 -15.66 14.58 27.92
CA VAL A 497 -14.87 15.31 26.91
C VAL A 497 -13.78 14.42 26.33
N SER A 498 -13.04 13.66 27.16
CA SER A 498 -12.02 12.72 26.66
C SER A 498 -12.63 11.58 25.82
N LEU A 499 -13.78 11.05 26.23
CA LEU A 499 -14.53 10.08 25.42
C LEU A 499 -14.96 10.68 24.07
N ALA A 500 -15.56 11.86 24.07
CA ALA A 500 -16.00 12.54 22.85
C ALA A 500 -14.82 12.81 21.90
N ALA A 501 -13.68 13.29 22.42
CA ALA A 501 -12.49 13.55 21.62
C ALA A 501 -11.92 12.27 21.00
N ASN A 502 -11.72 11.20 21.78
CA ASN A 502 -11.22 9.94 21.23
C ASN A 502 -12.21 9.29 20.25
N PHE A 503 -13.52 9.40 20.52
CA PHE A 503 -14.56 8.91 19.62
C PHE A 503 -14.56 9.67 18.29
N ASP A 504 -14.49 11.00 18.32
CA ASP A 504 -14.43 11.86 17.13
C ASP A 504 -13.18 11.58 16.29
N ILE A 505 -12.00 11.58 16.93
CA ILE A 505 -10.73 11.33 16.24
C ILE A 505 -10.75 9.96 15.58
N TYR A 506 -11.19 8.91 16.28
CA TYR A 506 -11.16 7.56 15.73
C TYR A 506 -12.28 7.31 14.72
N PHE A 507 -13.54 7.50 15.10
CA PHE A 507 -14.70 7.08 14.29
C PHE A 507 -15.15 8.09 13.23
N HIS A 508 -14.64 9.33 13.26
CA HIS A 508 -14.89 10.33 12.22
C HIS A 508 -13.60 10.67 11.48
N ARG A 509 -12.66 11.39 12.11
CA ARG A 509 -11.46 11.93 11.43
C ARG A 509 -10.59 10.81 10.83
N GLN A 510 -10.26 9.79 11.61
CA GLN A 510 -9.44 8.66 11.14
C GLN A 510 -10.22 7.75 10.18
N ALA A 511 -11.53 7.58 10.39
CA ALA A 511 -12.38 6.78 9.50
C ALA A 511 -12.54 7.37 8.09
N SER A 512 -12.60 8.70 7.99
CA SER A 512 -12.74 9.43 6.73
C SER A 512 -11.41 9.76 6.07
N ASN A 513 -10.30 9.60 6.78
CA ASN A 513 -8.97 9.87 6.24
C ASN A 513 -8.64 8.87 5.11
N GLU A 514 -8.13 9.41 4.02
CA GLU A 514 -7.85 8.66 2.80
C GLU A 514 -6.62 7.78 2.91
N SER A 515 -5.53 8.27 3.48
CA SER A 515 -4.34 7.46 3.74
C SER A 515 -4.69 6.27 4.64
N VAL A 516 -5.58 6.46 5.62
CA VAL A 516 -6.09 5.36 6.45
C VAL A 516 -6.89 4.38 5.60
N TYR A 517 -7.75 4.86 4.71
CA TYR A 517 -8.56 3.98 3.85
C TYR A 517 -7.71 3.04 2.99
N TYR A 518 -6.64 3.56 2.38
CA TYR A 518 -5.76 2.78 1.50
C TYR A 518 -4.76 1.89 2.23
N ASP A 519 -4.35 2.22 3.45
CA ASP A 519 -3.46 1.37 4.26
C ASP A 519 -4.15 0.09 4.79
N PHE A 520 -5.44 -0.14 4.44
CA PHE A 520 -6.21 -1.35 4.73
C PHE A 520 -6.68 -2.09 3.46
N ASP A 521 -5.88 -2.07 2.39
CA ASP A 521 -6.04 -2.89 1.18
C ASP A 521 -7.48 -2.93 0.61
N PRO A 522 -8.09 -1.78 0.26
CA PRO A 522 -9.49 -1.72 -0.14
C PRO A 522 -9.77 -2.47 -1.45
N ILE A 523 -8.84 -2.46 -2.41
CA ILE A 523 -9.01 -3.15 -3.71
C ILE A 523 -9.13 -4.65 -3.50
N GLN A 524 -8.14 -5.25 -2.86
CA GLN A 524 -8.07 -6.69 -2.59
C GLN A 524 -9.23 -7.13 -1.67
N THR A 525 -9.62 -6.29 -0.71
CA THR A 525 -10.80 -6.52 0.13
C THR A 525 -12.08 -6.61 -0.71
N GLU A 526 -12.33 -5.65 -1.60
CA GLU A 526 -13.53 -5.62 -2.42
C GLU A 526 -13.55 -6.73 -3.48
N VAL A 527 -12.40 -7.04 -4.09
CA VAL A 527 -12.23 -8.22 -4.95
C VAL A 527 -12.54 -9.50 -4.19
N GLY A 528 -12.02 -9.64 -2.96
CA GLY A 528 -12.29 -10.81 -2.12
C GLY A 528 -13.77 -10.95 -1.73
N LYS A 529 -14.45 -9.84 -1.45
CA LYS A 529 -15.91 -9.84 -1.23
C LYS A 529 -16.65 -10.24 -2.50
N TYR A 530 -16.23 -9.75 -3.66
CA TYR A 530 -16.85 -10.07 -4.94
C TYR A 530 -16.69 -11.56 -5.29
N VAL A 531 -15.49 -12.11 -5.15
CA VAL A 531 -15.21 -13.55 -5.33
C VAL A 531 -16.03 -14.38 -4.36
N LYS A 532 -16.13 -13.99 -3.08
CA LYS A 532 -16.95 -14.70 -2.09
C LYS A 532 -18.43 -14.74 -2.49
N ALA A 533 -18.93 -13.67 -3.10
CA ALA A 533 -20.34 -13.54 -3.48
C ALA A 533 -20.69 -14.32 -4.76
N HIS A 534 -19.77 -14.40 -5.74
CA HIS A 534 -20.07 -14.94 -7.07
C HIS A 534 -19.33 -16.23 -7.42
N GLY A 535 -18.18 -16.52 -6.78
CA GLY A 535 -17.27 -17.60 -7.22
C GLY A 535 -17.70 -19.03 -6.90
N ARG A 536 -18.91 -19.25 -6.40
CA ARG A 536 -19.49 -20.61 -6.28
C ARG A 536 -20.30 -21.03 -7.50
N ASP A 537 -20.81 -20.05 -8.24
CA ASP A 537 -21.74 -20.24 -9.35
C ASP A 537 -21.13 -19.77 -10.69
N ASN A 538 -19.86 -19.32 -10.66
CA ASN A 538 -19.17 -18.71 -11.80
C ASN A 538 -17.69 -19.10 -11.80
N LEU A 539 -17.12 -19.23 -12.99
CA LEU A 539 -15.67 -19.35 -13.16
C LEU A 539 -15.03 -17.97 -12.99
N MET A 540 -14.40 -17.76 -11.84
CA MET A 540 -13.72 -16.50 -11.52
C MET A 540 -12.27 -16.52 -12.03
N LEU A 541 -11.96 -15.65 -13.00
CA LEU A 541 -10.60 -15.41 -13.50
C LEU A 541 -10.09 -14.07 -12.96
N VAL A 542 -9.15 -14.11 -12.04
CA VAL A 542 -8.68 -12.91 -11.29
C VAL A 542 -7.26 -12.56 -11.70
N SER A 543 -6.97 -11.29 -12.00
CA SER A 543 -5.60 -10.82 -12.32
C SER A 543 -4.57 -11.36 -11.34
N GLN A 544 -3.48 -11.89 -11.87
CA GLN A 544 -2.47 -12.63 -11.11
C GLN A 544 -1.87 -11.81 -9.96
N ALA A 545 -1.63 -10.51 -10.18
CA ALA A 545 -1.12 -9.58 -9.16
C ALA A 545 -1.94 -9.61 -7.86
N LEU A 546 -3.27 -9.68 -7.97
CA LEU A 546 -4.19 -9.70 -6.84
C LEU A 546 -4.17 -11.05 -6.10
N THR A 547 -4.04 -12.16 -6.83
CA THR A 547 -4.16 -13.54 -6.29
C THR A 547 -3.11 -13.91 -5.24
N SER A 548 -1.98 -13.19 -5.23
CA SER A 548 -0.89 -13.44 -4.29
C SER A 548 -1.19 -12.94 -2.87
N HIS A 549 -2.08 -11.95 -2.73
CA HIS A 549 -2.38 -11.29 -1.46
C HIS A 549 -3.16 -12.17 -0.48
N SER A 550 -2.85 -12.07 0.80
CA SER A 550 -3.40 -12.95 1.85
C SER A 550 -4.83 -12.61 2.25
N ASP A 551 -5.26 -11.38 2.09
CA ASP A 551 -6.63 -10.92 2.31
C ASP A 551 -7.59 -11.45 1.23
N LEU A 552 -7.17 -11.50 -0.04
CA LEU A 552 -7.91 -12.21 -1.11
C LEU A 552 -7.96 -13.73 -0.87
N LYS A 553 -7.02 -14.32 -0.12
CA LYS A 553 -7.09 -15.73 0.27
C LYS A 553 -7.98 -15.97 1.49
N LEU A 554 -8.09 -14.99 2.39
CA LEU A 554 -8.82 -15.12 3.65
C LEU A 554 -10.31 -14.78 3.49
N ILE A 555 -10.67 -13.72 2.77
CA ILE A 555 -12.06 -13.24 2.67
C ILE A 555 -12.97 -14.27 1.98
N PRO A 556 -12.67 -14.74 0.76
CA PRO A 556 -13.40 -15.81 0.09
C PRO A 556 -12.91 -17.20 0.50
N TYR A 557 -12.43 -17.40 1.74
CA TYR A 557 -11.86 -18.69 2.14
C TYR A 557 -12.81 -19.87 1.87
N GLY A 558 -12.34 -20.82 1.05
CA GLY A 558 -13.11 -21.98 0.63
C GLY A 558 -14.02 -21.76 -0.59
N VAL A 559 -13.95 -20.60 -1.24
CA VAL A 559 -14.57 -20.33 -2.55
C VAL A 559 -13.48 -20.38 -3.63
N PRO A 560 -13.65 -21.15 -4.71
CA PRO A 560 -12.65 -21.26 -5.75
C PRO A 560 -12.56 -19.97 -6.59
N PHE A 561 -11.34 -19.66 -7.02
CA PHE A 561 -11.06 -18.70 -8.07
C PHE A 561 -9.72 -19.08 -8.71
N THR A 562 -9.51 -18.67 -9.95
CA THR A 562 -8.34 -19.04 -10.74
C THR A 562 -7.57 -17.77 -11.11
N ALA A 563 -6.24 -17.82 -11.07
CA ALA A 563 -5.41 -16.73 -11.57
C ALA A 563 -5.57 -16.63 -13.09
N LEU A 564 -5.81 -15.41 -13.58
CA LEU A 564 -5.95 -15.14 -15.00
C LEU A 564 -4.60 -15.29 -15.70
N ASP A 565 -4.46 -16.38 -16.44
CA ASP A 565 -3.43 -16.56 -17.47
C ASP A 565 -3.97 -16.06 -18.82
N LEU A 566 -3.34 -15.02 -19.37
CA LEU A 566 -3.78 -14.39 -20.62
C LEU A 566 -3.66 -15.32 -21.83
N ASN A 567 -2.56 -16.08 -21.91
CA ASN A 567 -2.32 -17.01 -23.01
C ASN A 567 -3.17 -18.28 -22.88
N ALA A 568 -3.75 -18.56 -21.72
CA ALA A 568 -4.66 -19.69 -21.51
C ALA A 568 -6.16 -19.38 -21.58
N HIS A 569 -6.56 -18.16 -21.22
CA HIS A 569 -7.97 -17.82 -21.02
C HIS A 569 -8.53 -16.81 -22.04
N LEU A 570 -7.75 -16.41 -23.06
CA LEU A 570 -8.18 -15.47 -24.11
C LEU A 570 -7.92 -16.02 -25.53
N PRO A 571 -8.94 -16.59 -26.20
CA PRO A 571 -10.25 -16.97 -25.68
C PRO A 571 -10.16 -18.17 -24.74
N LEU A 572 -11.24 -18.40 -23.98
CA LEU A 572 -11.30 -19.52 -23.05
C LEU A 572 -11.40 -20.84 -23.83
N ARG A 573 -10.40 -21.71 -23.65
CA ARG A 573 -10.30 -22.96 -24.43
C ARG A 573 -11.10 -24.13 -23.87
N GLN A 574 -11.37 -24.11 -22.57
CA GLN A 574 -12.16 -25.14 -21.91
C GLN A 574 -13.64 -24.88 -22.11
N GLN A 575 -14.43 -25.96 -22.28
CA GLN A 575 -15.87 -25.85 -22.13
C GLN A 575 -16.18 -25.52 -20.67
N VAL A 576 -17.03 -24.53 -20.48
CA VAL A 576 -17.54 -24.13 -19.16
C VAL A 576 -19.00 -24.51 -19.04
N GLU A 577 -19.40 -24.90 -17.84
CA GLU A 577 -20.81 -25.17 -17.46
C GLU A 577 -21.45 -23.96 -16.75
N GLU A 578 -20.67 -22.91 -16.54
CA GLU A 578 -21.02 -21.73 -15.75
C GLU A 578 -20.55 -20.46 -16.47
N ASP A 579 -21.08 -19.31 -16.03
CA ASP A 579 -20.67 -18.01 -16.56
C ASP A 579 -19.24 -17.68 -16.10
N VAL A 580 -18.55 -16.87 -16.91
CA VAL A 580 -17.13 -16.53 -16.70
C VAL A 580 -17.02 -15.07 -16.30
N ILE A 581 -16.33 -14.80 -15.20
CA ILE A 581 -16.10 -13.43 -14.73
C ILE A 581 -14.60 -13.15 -14.71
N TYR A 582 -14.18 -12.20 -15.53
CA TYR A 582 -12.85 -11.63 -15.52
C TYR A 582 -12.80 -10.46 -14.54
N LEU A 583 -12.00 -10.60 -13.48
CA LEU A 583 -11.69 -9.55 -12.50
C LEU A 583 -10.31 -8.98 -12.80
N LEU A 584 -10.28 -7.80 -13.39
CA LEU A 584 -9.07 -7.19 -13.96
C LEU A 584 -8.57 -6.04 -13.08
N GLU A 585 -7.28 -6.01 -12.78
CA GLU A 585 -6.64 -4.85 -12.17
C GLU A 585 -6.55 -3.65 -13.15
N LEU A 586 -6.19 -2.47 -12.63
CA LEU A 586 -6.22 -1.23 -13.40
C LEU A 586 -5.30 -1.22 -14.64
N SER A 587 -4.15 -1.90 -14.58
CA SER A 587 -3.21 -2.01 -15.71
C SER A 587 -3.78 -2.82 -16.88
N HIS A 588 -4.77 -3.69 -16.63
CA HIS A 588 -5.40 -4.53 -17.65
C HIS A 588 -6.56 -3.85 -18.40
N SER A 589 -6.70 -2.52 -18.30
CA SER A 589 -7.72 -1.77 -19.05
C SER A 589 -7.63 -1.98 -20.57
N SER A 590 -6.42 -2.18 -21.12
CA SER A 590 -6.16 -2.52 -22.53
C SER A 590 -6.78 -3.84 -22.97
N LEU A 591 -7.09 -4.75 -22.04
CA LEU A 591 -7.73 -6.04 -22.35
C LEU A 591 -9.25 -5.91 -22.59
N ILE A 592 -9.88 -4.83 -22.13
CA ILE A 592 -11.34 -4.66 -22.22
C ILE A 592 -11.83 -4.66 -23.68
N PRO A 593 -11.25 -3.88 -24.62
CA PRO A 593 -11.65 -3.95 -26.03
C PRO A 593 -11.45 -5.34 -26.63
N ARG A 594 -10.46 -6.10 -26.16
CA ARG A 594 -10.23 -7.47 -26.63
C ARG A 594 -11.28 -8.43 -26.11
N LEU A 595 -11.65 -8.34 -24.85
CA LEU A 595 -12.76 -9.09 -24.28
C LEU A 595 -14.08 -8.76 -24.99
N GLN A 596 -14.30 -7.51 -25.37
CA GLN A 596 -15.45 -7.08 -26.20
C GLN A 596 -15.38 -7.65 -27.62
N SER A 597 -14.20 -7.74 -28.21
CA SER A 597 -14.04 -8.38 -29.52
C SER A 597 -14.30 -9.89 -29.49
N LEU A 598 -13.89 -10.57 -28.41
CA LEU A 598 -14.08 -12.02 -28.25
C LEU A 598 -15.50 -12.38 -27.80
N TYR A 599 -16.08 -11.56 -26.92
CA TYR A 599 -17.36 -11.76 -26.26
C TYR A 599 -18.18 -10.46 -26.30
N PRO A 600 -18.76 -10.11 -27.47
CA PRO A 600 -19.36 -8.79 -27.72
C PRO A 600 -20.57 -8.47 -26.85
N ASP A 601 -21.29 -9.50 -26.39
CA ASP A 601 -22.45 -9.35 -25.50
C ASP A 601 -22.07 -9.44 -24.02
N GLY A 602 -20.76 -9.35 -23.69
CA GLY A 602 -20.27 -9.36 -22.31
C GLY A 602 -20.57 -8.06 -21.56
N GLU A 603 -20.79 -8.16 -20.25
CA GLU A 603 -21.08 -7.01 -19.38
C GLU A 603 -19.78 -6.45 -18.79
N TYR A 604 -19.43 -5.22 -19.17
CA TYR A 604 -18.35 -4.45 -18.57
C TYR A 604 -18.84 -3.57 -17.41
N VAL A 605 -18.19 -3.69 -16.25
CA VAL A 605 -18.50 -2.88 -15.05
C VAL A 605 -17.22 -2.37 -14.40
N GLU A 606 -17.20 -1.08 -14.08
CA GLU A 606 -16.19 -0.46 -13.23
C GLU A 606 -16.60 -0.54 -11.76
N HIS A 607 -15.72 -1.08 -10.92
CA HIS A 607 -15.97 -1.10 -9.48
C HIS A 607 -15.26 0.09 -8.83
N LEU A 608 -16.04 1.06 -8.32
CA LEU A 608 -15.52 2.31 -7.77
C LEU A 608 -15.33 2.27 -6.26
N ASP A 609 -14.36 3.04 -5.76
CA ASP A 609 -14.18 3.29 -4.33
C ASP A 609 -15.19 4.32 -3.79
N ARG A 610 -15.14 4.57 -2.47
CA ARG A 610 -16.01 5.57 -1.81
C ARG A 610 -15.75 7.02 -2.24
N TYR A 611 -14.70 7.27 -3.01
CA TYR A 611 -14.30 8.58 -3.54
C TYR A 611 -14.61 8.71 -5.05
N GLY A 612 -15.19 7.68 -5.67
CA GLY A 612 -15.54 7.65 -7.10
C GLY A 612 -14.40 7.26 -8.04
N ARG A 613 -13.31 6.64 -7.54
CA ARG A 613 -12.18 6.17 -8.33
C ARG A 613 -12.30 4.69 -8.64
N THR A 614 -11.91 4.28 -9.85
CA THR A 614 -11.93 2.88 -10.26
C THR A 614 -10.90 2.07 -9.47
N MET A 615 -11.34 0.97 -8.87
CA MET A 615 -10.50 0.04 -8.11
C MET A 615 -10.08 -1.16 -8.96
N PHE A 616 -11.02 -1.72 -9.72
CA PHE A 616 -10.82 -2.84 -10.64
C PHE A 616 -11.97 -2.90 -11.65
N TYR A 617 -11.75 -3.63 -12.73
CA TYR A 617 -12.73 -3.86 -13.78
C TYR A 617 -13.32 -5.27 -13.67
N ILE A 618 -14.57 -5.39 -14.08
CA ILE A 618 -15.30 -6.65 -14.18
C ILE A 618 -15.74 -6.80 -15.63
N TYR A 619 -15.47 -7.96 -16.22
CA TYR A 619 -16.04 -8.35 -17.50
C TYR A 619 -16.73 -9.70 -17.35
N LYS A 620 -18.06 -9.72 -17.47
CA LYS A 620 -18.86 -10.95 -17.32
C LYS A 620 -19.25 -11.49 -18.69
N VAL A 621 -19.09 -12.80 -18.87
CA VAL A 621 -19.35 -13.51 -20.12
C VAL A 621 -20.24 -14.70 -19.82
N GLU A 622 -21.40 -14.75 -20.48
CA GLU A 622 -22.32 -15.88 -20.34
C GLU A 622 -21.74 -17.15 -20.97
N GLN A 623 -22.06 -18.32 -20.40
CA GLN A 623 -21.60 -19.63 -20.89
C GLN A 623 -21.88 -19.85 -22.40
N GLU A 624 -23.02 -19.35 -22.88
CA GLU A 624 -23.43 -19.45 -24.29
C GLU A 624 -22.48 -18.70 -25.22
N GLN A 625 -21.97 -17.54 -24.80
CA GLN A 625 -21.03 -16.73 -25.58
C GLN A 625 -19.68 -17.43 -25.70
N VAL A 626 -19.19 -18.05 -24.61
CA VAL A 626 -17.98 -18.87 -24.67
C VAL A 626 -18.17 -20.01 -25.67
N THR A 627 -19.32 -20.68 -25.63
CA THR A 627 -19.65 -21.77 -26.56
C THR A 627 -19.77 -21.31 -28.02
N ALA A 628 -20.23 -20.06 -28.25
CA ALA A 628 -20.36 -19.46 -29.57
C ALA A 628 -18.99 -19.17 -30.22
N THR A 629 -17.92 -19.06 -29.44
CA THR A 629 -16.56 -18.91 -29.99
C THR A 629 -16.00 -20.19 -30.61
N GLN A 630 -16.62 -21.36 -30.39
CA GLN A 630 -16.15 -22.66 -30.89
C GLN A 630 -16.72 -23.01 -32.28
N GLY A 631 -15.84 -23.52 -33.16
CA GLY A 631 -16.15 -23.91 -34.54
C GLY A 631 -15.56 -22.96 -35.58
N LEU A 632 -15.90 -23.14 -36.85
CA LEU A 632 -15.51 -22.24 -37.94
C LEU A 632 -16.74 -21.59 -38.56
N ARG A 633 -16.61 -20.32 -38.97
CA ARG A 633 -17.66 -19.65 -39.74
C ARG A 633 -17.67 -20.22 -41.15
N VAL A 634 -18.84 -20.63 -41.63
CA VAL A 634 -19.01 -21.15 -42.99
C VAL A 634 -19.94 -20.26 -43.80
N ALA A 635 -19.53 -19.96 -45.03
CA ALA A 635 -20.31 -19.26 -46.03
C ALA A 635 -20.56 -20.20 -47.24
N TYR A 636 -21.83 -20.52 -47.50
CA TYR A 636 -22.26 -21.31 -48.66
C TYR A 636 -22.74 -20.39 -49.79
N HIS A 637 -22.30 -20.65 -51.02
CA HIS A 637 -22.63 -19.87 -52.21
C HIS A 637 -23.20 -20.77 -53.32
N HIS A 638 -24.09 -20.21 -54.14
CA HIS A 638 -24.59 -20.89 -55.34
C HIS A 638 -23.52 -20.96 -56.44
N GLY A 639 -23.37 -22.13 -57.06
CA GLY A 639 -22.39 -22.37 -58.11
C GLY A 639 -20.97 -22.58 -57.58
N ARG A 640 -19.98 -22.48 -58.48
CA ARG A 640 -18.56 -22.79 -58.20
C ARG A 640 -17.73 -21.62 -57.67
N LYS A 641 -18.35 -20.44 -57.50
CA LYS A 641 -17.63 -19.20 -57.18
C LYS A 641 -18.07 -18.67 -55.83
N PHE A 642 -17.09 -18.33 -55.00
CA PHE A 642 -17.26 -17.62 -53.72
C PHE A 642 -17.64 -16.15 -53.97
N ARG A 643 -18.87 -15.91 -54.42
CA ARG A 643 -19.39 -14.56 -54.70
C ARG A 643 -20.17 -14.03 -53.50
N GLU A 644 -19.83 -12.83 -53.05
CA GLU A 644 -20.61 -12.11 -52.04
C GLU A 644 -21.94 -11.57 -52.61
N PRO A 645 -23.07 -11.64 -51.87
CA PRO A 645 -23.22 -12.19 -50.51
C PRO A 645 -23.44 -13.72 -50.49
N ALA A 646 -23.09 -14.37 -49.37
CA ALA A 646 -23.37 -15.79 -49.13
C ALA A 646 -24.88 -16.11 -49.10
N ALA A 647 -25.26 -17.31 -49.54
CA ALA A 647 -26.64 -17.79 -49.52
C ALA A 647 -27.04 -18.38 -48.16
N ILE A 648 -26.10 -19.01 -47.46
CA ILE A 648 -26.26 -19.48 -46.08
C ILE A 648 -24.96 -19.18 -45.31
N GLU A 649 -25.08 -18.61 -44.13
CA GLU A 649 -23.99 -18.48 -43.17
C GLU A 649 -24.34 -19.20 -41.87
N ARG A 650 -23.40 -19.96 -41.30
CA ARG A 650 -23.54 -20.59 -39.98
C ARG A 650 -22.16 -20.89 -39.38
N VAL A 651 -22.13 -21.54 -38.22
CA VAL A 651 -20.91 -22.04 -37.57
C VAL A 651 -20.95 -23.57 -37.55
N ASP A 652 -19.91 -24.20 -38.10
CA ASP A 652 -19.74 -25.65 -38.06
C ASP A 652 -18.64 -26.00 -37.04
N LYS A 653 -18.95 -26.87 -36.07
CA LYS A 653 -18.02 -27.24 -34.99
C LYS A 653 -17.08 -28.39 -35.33
N VAL A 654 -17.42 -29.17 -36.36
CA VAL A 654 -16.69 -30.37 -36.78
C VAL A 654 -16.58 -30.34 -38.29
N LEU A 655 -15.39 -30.64 -38.82
CA LEU A 655 -15.15 -30.73 -40.25
C LEU A 655 -15.26 -32.19 -40.74
N ASP A 656 -16.47 -32.75 -40.62
CA ASP A 656 -16.83 -34.09 -41.12
C ASP A 656 -18.26 -34.07 -41.64
N PHE A 657 -18.40 -33.98 -42.96
CA PHE A 657 -19.66 -33.83 -43.66
C PHE A 657 -19.89 -35.01 -44.58
N SER A 658 -21.08 -35.61 -44.49
CA SER A 658 -21.62 -36.54 -45.47
C SER A 658 -23.00 -36.01 -45.87
N TRP A 659 -23.11 -35.45 -47.08
CA TRP A 659 -24.33 -34.82 -47.56
C TRP A 659 -25.23 -35.84 -48.23
N ASP A 660 -26.22 -36.34 -47.48
CA ASP A 660 -27.39 -37.03 -48.03
C ASP A 660 -28.44 -36.00 -48.52
N GLU A 661 -28.55 -34.87 -47.83
CA GLU A 661 -29.29 -33.67 -48.24
C GLU A 661 -28.34 -32.46 -48.12
N PRO A 662 -27.77 -31.95 -49.23
CA PRO A 662 -26.78 -30.88 -49.18
C PRO A 662 -27.39 -29.53 -48.78
N PRO A 663 -26.61 -28.62 -48.15
CA PRO A 663 -27.10 -27.31 -47.70
C PRO A 663 -27.66 -26.43 -48.82
N LEU A 664 -27.16 -26.63 -50.05
CA LEU A 664 -27.65 -26.00 -51.28
C LEU A 664 -27.69 -27.04 -52.41
N PRO A 665 -28.56 -26.86 -53.43
CA PRO A 665 -28.52 -27.71 -54.61
C PRO A 665 -27.16 -27.58 -55.34
N PRO A 666 -26.52 -28.69 -55.75
CA PRO A 666 -25.26 -28.64 -56.47
C PRO A 666 -25.43 -28.08 -57.91
N PRO A 667 -24.42 -27.40 -58.48
CA PRO A 667 -23.14 -27.12 -57.84
C PRO A 667 -23.24 -25.99 -56.80
N PHE A 668 -22.55 -26.16 -55.67
CA PHE A 668 -22.40 -25.12 -54.65
C PHE A 668 -20.95 -25.08 -54.15
N SER A 669 -20.54 -23.94 -53.60
CA SER A 669 -19.23 -23.76 -52.98
C SER A 669 -19.39 -23.33 -51.53
N ALA A 670 -18.52 -23.82 -50.65
CA ALA A 670 -18.53 -23.51 -49.23
C ALA A 670 -17.13 -23.11 -48.77
N ARG A 671 -17.06 -22.04 -47.97
CA ARG A 671 -15.82 -21.55 -47.38
C ARG A 671 -15.95 -21.54 -45.86
N TRP A 672 -15.10 -22.30 -45.17
CA TRP A 672 -14.94 -22.25 -43.72
C TRP A 672 -13.71 -21.38 -43.39
N GLN A 673 -13.86 -20.48 -42.42
CA GLN A 673 -12.81 -19.58 -41.94
C GLN A 673 -12.85 -19.45 -40.41
N GLY A 674 -11.67 -19.32 -39.81
CA GLY A 674 -11.47 -19.11 -38.38
C GLY A 674 -10.05 -19.50 -37.96
N SER A 675 -9.91 -20.02 -36.73
CA SER A 675 -8.62 -20.37 -36.13
C SER A 675 -8.57 -21.82 -35.64
N LEU A 676 -7.41 -22.45 -35.77
CA LEU A 676 -7.08 -23.75 -35.20
C LEU A 676 -6.07 -23.59 -34.05
N TYR A 677 -6.41 -24.06 -32.86
CA TYR A 677 -5.49 -24.13 -31.73
C TYR A 677 -4.70 -25.44 -31.74
N VAL A 678 -3.38 -25.31 -31.79
CA VAL A 678 -2.41 -26.40 -31.68
C VAL A 678 -1.97 -26.54 -30.21
N PRO A 679 -2.21 -27.69 -29.56
CA PRO A 679 -2.03 -27.81 -28.11
C PRO A 679 -0.58 -27.99 -27.66
N ALA A 680 0.30 -28.47 -28.54
CA ALA A 680 1.70 -28.73 -28.23
C ALA A 680 2.55 -28.62 -29.49
N TYR A 681 3.80 -28.20 -29.32
CA TYR A 681 4.80 -28.20 -30.38
C TYR A 681 5.04 -29.63 -30.91
N GLY A 682 5.07 -29.80 -32.23
CA GLY A 682 5.52 -31.04 -32.86
C GLY A 682 5.04 -31.22 -34.30
N SER A 683 5.25 -32.42 -34.84
CA SER A 683 4.83 -32.76 -36.20
C SER A 683 3.35 -33.14 -36.23
N TYR A 684 2.58 -32.42 -37.04
CA TYR A 684 1.18 -32.71 -37.33
C TYR A 684 1.05 -33.12 -38.79
N THR A 685 0.21 -34.13 -39.06
CA THR A 685 -0.16 -34.49 -40.43
C THR A 685 -1.62 -34.14 -40.64
N LEU A 686 -1.90 -33.16 -41.50
CA LEU A 686 -3.26 -32.78 -41.89
C LEU A 686 -3.70 -33.63 -43.07
N ILE A 687 -4.95 -34.09 -43.03
CA ILE A 687 -5.54 -35.00 -44.00
C ILE A 687 -6.86 -34.37 -44.46
N LEU A 688 -7.01 -34.23 -45.78
CA LEU A 688 -8.19 -33.69 -46.43
C LEU A 688 -8.80 -34.76 -47.34
N GLU A 689 -10.05 -35.12 -47.08
CA GLU A 689 -10.84 -36.04 -47.90
C GLU A 689 -12.04 -35.30 -48.48
N ALA A 690 -12.20 -35.31 -49.80
CA ALA A 690 -13.35 -34.68 -50.44
C ALA A 690 -13.81 -35.46 -51.68
N THR A 691 -15.11 -35.46 -51.96
CA THR A 691 -15.66 -36.01 -53.21
C THR A 691 -15.56 -35.05 -54.40
N GLY A 692 -15.64 -33.74 -54.15
CA GLY A 692 -15.39 -32.68 -55.13
C GLY A 692 -14.03 -32.02 -54.92
N SER A 693 -13.80 -30.85 -55.53
CA SER A 693 -12.57 -30.10 -55.33
C SER A 693 -12.57 -29.41 -53.97
N ALA A 694 -11.52 -29.57 -53.18
CA ALA A 694 -11.36 -28.88 -51.90
C ALA A 694 -9.91 -28.44 -51.67
N THR A 695 -9.74 -27.30 -51.02
CA THR A 695 -8.45 -26.71 -50.66
C THR A 695 -8.45 -26.35 -49.18
N LEU A 696 -7.53 -26.93 -48.41
CA LEU A 696 -7.28 -26.61 -47.02
C LEU A 696 -6.01 -25.77 -46.92
N ARG A 697 -6.11 -24.60 -46.30
CA ARG A 697 -4.99 -23.72 -46.00
C ARG A 697 -4.80 -23.61 -44.49
N LEU A 698 -3.56 -23.74 -44.04
CA LEU A 698 -3.16 -23.49 -42.65
C LEU A 698 -2.02 -22.47 -42.61
N GLY A 699 -2.35 -21.20 -42.39
CA GLY A 699 -1.42 -20.08 -42.58
C GLY A 699 -0.79 -20.06 -43.98
N GLU A 700 0.46 -19.57 -44.10
CA GLU A 700 1.26 -19.67 -45.33
C GLU A 700 2.03 -21.00 -45.46
N GLN A 701 2.04 -21.80 -44.39
CA GLN A 701 2.91 -22.98 -44.29
C GLN A 701 2.34 -24.20 -45.02
N LEU A 702 1.04 -24.20 -45.33
CA LEU A 702 0.35 -25.34 -45.91
C LEU A 702 -0.79 -24.90 -46.84
N GLU A 703 -0.78 -25.40 -48.06
CA GLU A 703 -1.93 -25.42 -48.98
C GLU A 703 -2.10 -26.83 -49.55
N LEU A 704 -3.09 -27.55 -49.03
CA LEU A 704 -3.42 -28.92 -49.42
C LEU A 704 -4.68 -28.91 -50.31
N GLU A 705 -4.50 -29.26 -51.59
CA GLU A 705 -5.60 -29.33 -52.57
C GLU A 705 -5.90 -30.78 -52.98
N VAL A 706 -7.19 -31.10 -53.10
CA VAL A 706 -7.68 -32.36 -53.65
C VAL A 706 -8.75 -32.06 -54.71
N ASP A 707 -8.74 -32.81 -55.82
CA ASP A 707 -9.79 -32.78 -56.85
C ASP A 707 -10.50 -34.15 -56.86
N GLY A 708 -11.17 -34.45 -55.75
CA GLY A 708 -11.67 -35.79 -55.42
C GLY A 708 -10.60 -36.73 -54.83
N GLY A 709 -10.92 -37.41 -53.73
CA GLY A 709 -10.05 -38.38 -53.06
C GLY A 709 -9.50 -37.90 -51.71
N ARG A 710 -8.30 -38.37 -51.36
CA ARG A 710 -7.62 -38.10 -50.08
C ARG A 710 -6.24 -37.52 -50.32
N GLY A 711 -5.98 -36.34 -49.75
CA GLY A 711 -4.66 -35.70 -49.67
C GLY A 711 -4.18 -35.66 -48.23
N GLN A 712 -2.87 -35.63 -48.03
CA GLN A 712 -2.28 -35.43 -46.70
C GLN A 712 -0.93 -34.72 -46.79
N GLU A 713 -0.61 -33.93 -45.77
CA GLU A 713 0.66 -33.22 -45.69
C GLU A 713 1.11 -33.06 -44.23
N SER A 714 2.41 -33.17 -43.98
CA SER A 714 2.99 -33.10 -42.64
C SER A 714 3.85 -31.84 -42.47
N LEU A 715 3.64 -31.13 -41.36
CA LEU A 715 4.40 -29.94 -41.01
C LEU A 715 4.69 -29.87 -39.50
N GLN A 716 5.68 -29.07 -39.12
CA GLN A 716 6.00 -28.78 -37.73
C GLN A 716 5.22 -27.55 -37.29
N LEU A 717 4.41 -27.67 -36.23
CA LEU A 717 3.59 -26.57 -35.72
C LEU A 717 4.01 -26.19 -34.29
N PRO A 718 4.22 -24.89 -34.00
CA PRO A 718 4.26 -24.38 -32.62
C PRO A 718 2.89 -24.52 -31.96
N ALA A 719 2.90 -24.65 -30.63
CA ALA A 719 1.66 -24.54 -29.85
C ALA A 719 1.06 -23.13 -30.01
N GLY A 720 -0.26 -22.98 -30.04
CA GLY A 720 -0.93 -21.68 -30.22
C GLY A 720 -1.96 -21.68 -31.36
N PHE A 721 -2.48 -20.49 -31.70
CA PHE A 721 -3.50 -20.32 -32.74
C PHE A 721 -2.88 -20.17 -34.14
N HIS A 722 -3.48 -20.86 -35.11
CA HIS A 722 -3.12 -20.84 -36.53
C HIS A 722 -4.34 -20.53 -37.39
N ALA A 723 -4.14 -19.83 -38.51
CA ALA A 723 -5.20 -19.57 -39.48
C ALA A 723 -5.66 -20.88 -40.09
N ILE A 724 -6.97 -21.11 -40.20
CA ILE A 724 -7.48 -22.23 -40.98
C ILE A 724 -8.57 -21.75 -41.94
N GLN A 725 -8.37 -22.07 -43.21
CA GLN A 725 -9.37 -21.83 -44.24
C GLN A 725 -9.58 -23.11 -45.05
N LEU A 726 -10.84 -23.51 -45.20
CA LEU A 726 -11.22 -24.63 -46.05
C LEU A 726 -12.18 -24.12 -47.12
N GLU A 727 -11.86 -24.36 -48.38
CA GLU A 727 -12.71 -24.06 -49.51
C GLU A 727 -13.09 -25.37 -50.19
N ALA A 728 -14.38 -25.60 -50.46
CA ALA A 728 -14.83 -26.79 -51.16
C ALA A 728 -15.88 -26.43 -52.22
N VAL A 729 -15.88 -27.15 -53.35
CA VAL A 729 -16.89 -27.09 -54.39
C VAL A 729 -17.47 -28.48 -54.59
N GLN A 730 -18.79 -28.59 -54.43
CA GLN A 730 -19.52 -29.84 -54.56
C GLN A 730 -20.30 -29.85 -55.87
N GLU A 731 -20.09 -30.86 -56.71
CA GLU A 731 -20.68 -30.96 -58.05
C GLU A 731 -21.93 -31.87 -58.10
N ASP A 732 -22.04 -32.84 -57.19
CA ASP A 732 -23.09 -33.88 -57.21
C ASP A 732 -23.90 -33.93 -55.91
N THR A 733 -25.08 -34.55 -55.99
CA THR A 733 -26.09 -34.65 -54.91
C THR A 733 -25.70 -35.55 -53.74
N GLY A 734 -24.60 -36.31 -53.85
CA GLY A 734 -23.97 -37.03 -52.75
C GLY A 734 -22.50 -36.65 -52.65
N GLY A 735 -22.05 -36.22 -51.47
CA GLY A 735 -20.67 -35.78 -51.28
C GLY A 735 -20.19 -35.90 -49.85
N GLN A 736 -18.89 -36.15 -49.71
CA GLN A 736 -18.19 -36.18 -48.43
C GLN A 736 -17.11 -35.12 -48.41
N LEU A 737 -16.95 -34.47 -47.26
CA LEU A 737 -15.85 -33.54 -46.98
C LEU A 737 -15.42 -33.78 -45.53
N ARG A 738 -14.17 -34.20 -45.33
CA ARG A 738 -13.62 -34.48 -44.01
C ARG A 738 -12.22 -33.91 -43.88
N VAL A 739 -11.94 -33.29 -42.74
CA VAL A 739 -10.61 -32.89 -42.32
C VAL A 739 -10.25 -33.65 -41.04
N SER A 740 -9.14 -34.37 -41.08
CA SER A 740 -8.56 -35.06 -39.92
C SER A 740 -7.09 -34.66 -39.76
N TRP A 741 -6.56 -34.92 -38.56
CA TRP A 741 -5.14 -34.73 -38.29
C TRP A 741 -4.56 -35.85 -37.43
N VAL A 742 -3.27 -36.12 -37.61
CA VAL A 742 -2.47 -36.96 -36.72
C VAL A 742 -1.59 -36.04 -35.89
N ARG A 743 -1.75 -36.04 -34.56
CA ARG A 743 -0.90 -35.27 -33.64
C ARG A 743 0.35 -36.06 -33.27
N PRO A 744 1.39 -35.41 -32.71
CA PRO A 744 2.54 -36.14 -32.17
C PRO A 744 2.08 -37.27 -31.24
N TRP A 745 2.47 -38.50 -31.56
CA TRP A 745 2.24 -39.69 -30.72
C TRP A 745 0.77 -40.16 -30.61
N THR A 746 -0.09 -39.79 -31.56
CA THR A 746 -1.52 -40.18 -31.58
C THR A 746 -1.94 -40.82 -32.90
N GLU A 747 -3.15 -41.39 -32.96
CA GLU A 747 -3.79 -41.87 -34.20
C GLU A 747 -4.50 -40.72 -34.94
N GLU A 748 -5.01 -40.99 -36.14
CA GLU A 748 -5.80 -40.03 -36.92
C GLU A 748 -7.11 -39.68 -36.20
N VAL A 749 -7.36 -38.39 -35.98
CA VAL A 749 -8.57 -37.88 -35.32
C VAL A 749 -9.25 -36.85 -36.22
N ILE A 750 -10.57 -36.89 -36.30
CA ILE A 750 -11.36 -35.87 -36.99
C ILE A 750 -11.16 -34.51 -36.30
N LEU A 751 -10.92 -33.47 -37.09
CA LEU A 751 -10.73 -32.12 -36.59
C LEU A 751 -12.06 -31.57 -36.07
N SER A 752 -12.27 -31.74 -34.77
CA SER A 752 -13.51 -31.43 -34.05
C SER A 752 -13.26 -30.60 -32.79
N ASP A 753 -12.01 -30.55 -32.34
CA ASP A 753 -11.55 -29.77 -31.20
C ASP A 753 -10.51 -28.73 -31.65
N GLY A 754 -10.40 -27.64 -30.89
CA GLY A 754 -9.45 -26.57 -31.19
C GLY A 754 -9.87 -25.61 -32.32
N LEU A 755 -11.08 -25.71 -32.84
CA LEU A 755 -11.61 -24.77 -33.85
C LEU A 755 -12.30 -23.58 -33.19
N TYR A 756 -11.98 -22.37 -33.63
CA TYR A 756 -12.52 -21.12 -33.09
C TYR A 756 -12.95 -20.14 -34.17
N VAL A 757 -14.11 -19.51 -33.95
CA VAL A 757 -14.74 -18.55 -34.85
C VAL A 757 -13.94 -17.25 -34.94
N PRO A 758 -13.43 -16.67 -33.83
CA PRO A 758 -12.55 -15.53 -33.92
C PRO A 758 -11.29 -15.86 -34.74
N GLU A 759 -10.92 -14.97 -35.64
CA GLU A 759 -9.63 -15.01 -36.33
C GLU A 759 -8.56 -14.46 -35.36
N LEU A 760 -7.77 -15.36 -34.78
CA LEU A 760 -6.81 -15.11 -33.71
C LEU A 760 -5.36 -15.30 -34.16
N TYR A 761 -5.17 -15.55 -35.45
CA TYR A 761 -3.89 -15.88 -36.03
C TYR A 761 -3.16 -14.64 -36.54
N GLY A 762 -1.85 -14.79 -36.78
CA GLY A 762 -1.00 -13.71 -37.31
C GLY A 762 -0.43 -12.79 -36.23
N HIS A 763 -0.85 -12.94 -34.98
CA HIS A 763 -0.49 -12.02 -33.90
C HIS A 763 0.17 -12.70 -32.70
N GLY A 764 1.22 -12.08 -32.15
CA GLY A 764 2.06 -12.60 -31.07
C GLY A 764 3.48 -12.95 -31.49
N LEU A 765 4.31 -13.33 -30.52
CA LEU A 765 5.72 -13.69 -30.74
C LEU A 765 5.96 -15.19 -30.49
N LEU A 766 6.93 -15.77 -31.18
CA LEU A 766 7.36 -17.15 -30.96
C LEU A 766 8.21 -17.23 -29.69
N GLY A 767 7.64 -17.75 -28.60
CA GLY A 767 8.29 -17.99 -27.33
C GLY A 767 9.04 -19.32 -27.27
N LEU A 768 10.32 -19.27 -26.93
CA LEU A 768 11.22 -20.41 -26.71
C LEU A 768 11.51 -20.55 -25.22
N TYR A 769 10.87 -21.54 -24.58
CA TYR A 769 10.92 -21.74 -23.14
C TYR A 769 12.02 -22.73 -22.76
N ARG A 770 12.87 -22.36 -21.81
CA ARG A 770 14.04 -23.15 -21.38
C ARG A 770 14.13 -23.26 -19.84
N PRO A 771 14.62 -24.39 -19.30
CA PRO A 771 14.91 -24.52 -17.87
C PRO A 771 16.12 -23.67 -17.46
N GLY A 772 16.06 -23.07 -16.26
CA GLY A 772 17.13 -22.22 -15.71
C GLY A 772 17.10 -20.78 -16.23
N THR A 773 17.92 -19.91 -15.66
CA THR A 773 17.93 -18.45 -15.93
C THR A 773 18.72 -18.04 -17.17
N THR A 774 19.14 -19.00 -18.00
CA THR A 774 19.95 -18.75 -19.20
C THR A 774 19.21 -19.19 -20.46
N TRP A 775 19.38 -18.48 -21.57
CA TRP A 775 18.73 -18.77 -22.86
C TRP A 775 19.47 -19.79 -23.74
N ASN A 776 20.36 -20.59 -23.14
CA ASN A 776 21.17 -21.58 -23.85
C ASN A 776 20.52 -22.98 -23.77
N GLY A 777 20.71 -23.80 -24.80
CA GLY A 777 20.20 -25.17 -24.87
C GLY A 777 18.87 -25.32 -25.61
N GLU A 778 18.42 -26.56 -25.77
CA GLU A 778 17.18 -26.92 -26.48
C GLU A 778 15.94 -26.46 -25.69
N PRO A 779 14.97 -25.78 -26.34
CA PRO A 779 13.73 -25.40 -25.69
C PRO A 779 12.91 -26.64 -25.29
N VAL A 780 12.32 -26.61 -24.10
CA VAL A 780 11.38 -27.63 -23.63
C VAL A 780 9.96 -27.39 -24.14
N MET A 781 9.68 -26.15 -24.57
CA MET A 781 8.42 -25.75 -25.18
C MET A 781 8.68 -24.61 -26.18
N VAL A 782 7.97 -24.67 -27.31
CA VAL A 782 7.92 -23.64 -28.33
C VAL A 782 6.46 -23.28 -28.57
N GLN A 783 6.10 -22.02 -28.36
CA GLN A 783 4.72 -21.56 -28.38
C GLN A 783 4.61 -20.20 -29.08
N LEU A 784 3.52 -19.97 -29.81
CA LEU A 784 3.10 -18.65 -30.25
C LEU A 784 2.35 -17.99 -29.09
N ASP A 785 2.92 -16.90 -28.56
CA ASP A 785 2.38 -16.14 -27.45
C ASP A 785 1.77 -14.83 -27.96
N PRO A 786 0.42 -14.73 -28.05
CA PRO A 786 -0.26 -13.49 -28.37
C PRO A 786 0.08 -12.39 -27.37
N PHE A 787 0.05 -12.72 -26.07
CA PHE A 787 0.37 -11.80 -24.99
C PHE A 787 1.78 -12.07 -24.47
N ILE A 788 2.56 -11.01 -24.30
CA ILE A 788 3.83 -11.05 -23.59
C ILE A 788 3.53 -11.18 -22.10
N ALA A 789 3.36 -12.42 -21.65
CA ALA A 789 3.06 -12.81 -20.29
C ALA A 789 3.62 -14.23 -20.04
N PRO A 790 4.05 -14.55 -18.81
CA PRO A 790 4.59 -15.87 -18.51
C PRO A 790 3.47 -16.93 -18.50
N ASN A 791 3.71 -18.09 -19.11
CA ASN A 791 2.78 -19.23 -19.12
C ASN A 791 2.99 -20.12 -17.88
N ASP A 792 1.96 -20.31 -17.06
CA ASP A 792 2.09 -20.97 -15.75
C ASP A 792 2.08 -22.52 -15.81
N VAL A 793 1.81 -23.11 -16.98
CA VAL A 793 1.41 -24.52 -17.06
C VAL A 793 2.55 -25.54 -16.83
N LEU A 794 3.84 -25.18 -16.96
CA LEU A 794 4.91 -26.21 -17.02
C LEU A 794 6.23 -25.98 -16.26
N LEU A 795 6.51 -24.81 -15.67
CA LEU A 795 7.83 -24.54 -15.07
C LEU A 795 7.72 -24.16 -13.58
N SER A 796 7.88 -25.16 -12.70
CA SER A 796 7.87 -24.98 -11.24
C SER A 796 9.24 -24.56 -10.64
N SER A 797 10.21 -24.22 -11.48
CA SER A 797 11.60 -23.84 -11.14
C SER A 797 11.98 -22.55 -11.86
N SER A 798 13.22 -22.07 -11.68
CA SER A 798 13.79 -21.01 -12.50
C SER A 798 13.73 -21.36 -13.99
N TYR A 799 13.41 -20.40 -14.84
CA TYR A 799 13.26 -20.57 -16.29
C TYR A 799 13.62 -19.30 -17.06
N SER A 800 13.80 -19.45 -18.37
CA SER A 800 14.02 -18.35 -19.29
C SER A 800 13.13 -18.49 -20.51
N ILE A 801 12.71 -17.35 -21.06
CA ILE A 801 11.91 -17.26 -22.26
C ILE A 801 12.60 -16.32 -23.23
N GLU A 802 12.66 -16.72 -24.49
CA GLU A 802 13.09 -15.90 -25.61
C GLU A 802 11.93 -15.80 -26.60
N TRP A 803 11.36 -14.61 -26.73
CA TRP A 803 10.35 -14.30 -27.74
C TRP A 803 11.01 -13.74 -28.99
N LEU A 804 10.64 -14.28 -30.14
CA LEU A 804 11.15 -13.90 -31.47
C LEU A 804 9.99 -13.56 -32.40
N GLY A 805 10.13 -12.52 -33.20
CA GLY A 805 9.17 -12.21 -34.24
C GLY A 805 9.39 -10.83 -34.84
N LYS A 806 8.30 -10.21 -35.27
CA LYS A 806 8.26 -8.86 -35.80
C LYS A 806 7.27 -8.00 -35.04
N ILE A 807 7.50 -6.71 -35.05
CA ILE A 807 6.57 -5.69 -34.57
C ILE A 807 6.24 -4.74 -35.71
N TYR A 808 4.96 -4.43 -35.91
CA TYR A 808 4.54 -3.40 -36.86
C TYR A 808 4.57 -2.02 -36.19
N ILE A 809 5.16 -1.08 -36.89
CA ILE A 809 5.33 0.30 -36.48
C ILE A 809 4.43 1.17 -37.35
N PRO A 810 3.36 1.76 -36.78
CA PRO A 810 2.32 2.44 -37.58
C PRO A 810 2.72 3.81 -38.10
N ALA A 811 3.80 4.41 -37.57
CA ALA A 811 4.31 5.70 -38.01
C ALA A 811 5.80 5.81 -37.71
N SER A 812 6.58 6.33 -38.66
CA SER A 812 8.02 6.60 -38.45
C SER A 812 8.23 7.61 -37.32
N GLY A 813 9.21 7.37 -36.45
CA GLY A 813 9.60 8.32 -35.42
C GLY A 813 10.25 7.69 -34.18
N PRO A 814 10.44 8.49 -33.11
CA PRO A 814 11.02 8.00 -31.87
C PRO A 814 9.98 7.20 -31.09
N TYR A 815 10.24 5.91 -30.92
CA TYR A 815 9.48 5.04 -30.04
C TYR A 815 10.24 4.87 -28.73
N ILE A 816 9.47 4.80 -27.65
CA ILE A 816 10.00 4.42 -26.35
C ILE A 816 9.36 3.10 -25.98
N PHE A 817 10.19 2.09 -25.80
CA PHE A 817 9.75 0.78 -25.35
C PHE A 817 10.07 0.63 -23.88
N GLY A 818 9.18 -0.05 -23.15
CA GLY A 818 9.34 -0.34 -21.74
C GLY A 818 9.11 -1.81 -21.43
N THR A 819 9.87 -2.34 -20.49
CA THR A 819 9.63 -3.68 -19.92
C THR A 819 9.41 -3.54 -18.42
N LEU A 820 8.30 -4.08 -17.92
CA LEU A 820 8.08 -4.28 -16.49
C LEU A 820 8.36 -5.75 -16.18
N SER A 821 9.42 -6.07 -15.44
CA SER A 821 9.77 -7.47 -15.15
C SER A 821 10.24 -7.75 -13.72
N ASP A 822 9.97 -8.99 -13.29
CA ASP A 822 10.54 -9.71 -12.13
C ASP A 822 10.82 -11.12 -12.68
N ASP A 823 12.06 -11.64 -12.74
CA ASP A 823 13.31 -11.09 -12.19
C ASP A 823 14.07 -10.14 -13.12
N GLY A 824 14.07 -10.35 -14.44
CA GLY A 824 14.85 -9.53 -15.37
C GLY A 824 14.58 -9.80 -16.86
N SER A 825 14.78 -8.79 -17.71
CA SER A 825 14.49 -8.84 -19.15
C SER A 825 15.39 -7.95 -20.04
N TYR A 826 15.45 -8.26 -21.34
CA TYR A 826 16.18 -7.50 -22.36
C TYR A 826 15.38 -7.43 -23.66
N LEU A 827 15.13 -6.22 -24.17
CA LEU A 827 14.44 -6.01 -25.45
C LEU A 827 15.41 -5.57 -26.54
N TYR A 828 15.40 -6.30 -27.65
CA TYR A 828 16.11 -5.96 -28.88
C TYR A 828 15.13 -5.66 -30.00
N LEU A 829 15.40 -4.59 -30.74
CA LEU A 829 14.70 -4.25 -31.98
C LEU A 829 15.73 -4.07 -33.11
N ASP A 830 15.53 -4.74 -34.24
CA ASP A 830 16.48 -4.83 -35.36
C ASP A 830 17.92 -5.19 -34.92
N GLY A 831 18.03 -6.09 -33.94
CA GLY A 831 19.31 -6.52 -33.36
C GLY A 831 19.98 -5.52 -32.42
N ARG A 832 19.41 -4.33 -32.21
CA ARG A 832 19.89 -3.33 -31.25
C ARG A 832 19.22 -3.51 -29.89
N LEU A 833 20.00 -3.55 -28.82
CA LEU A 833 19.48 -3.54 -27.45
C LEU A 833 18.82 -2.17 -27.18
N VAL A 834 17.51 -2.20 -26.91
CA VAL A 834 16.70 -1.01 -26.61
C VAL A 834 16.48 -0.90 -25.12
N VAL A 835 16.01 -1.96 -24.46
CA VAL A 835 15.75 -1.97 -23.01
C VAL A 835 16.65 -2.99 -22.34
N ASP A 836 17.46 -2.54 -21.39
CA ASP A 836 18.24 -3.40 -20.48
C ASP A 836 17.61 -3.37 -19.08
N ASN A 837 16.68 -4.28 -18.86
CA ASN A 837 16.06 -4.53 -17.55
C ASN A 837 16.62 -5.80 -16.91
N GLY A 838 17.92 -6.04 -17.08
CA GLY A 838 18.57 -7.21 -16.52
C GLY A 838 18.89 -7.11 -15.02
N GLY A 839 19.34 -8.23 -14.45
CA GLY A 839 19.66 -8.39 -13.04
C GLY A 839 18.57 -9.13 -12.27
N HIS A 840 18.82 -9.48 -11.01
CA HIS A 840 17.79 -10.03 -10.12
C HIS A 840 17.12 -8.89 -9.36
N HIS A 841 15.84 -8.65 -9.63
CA HIS A 841 15.03 -7.65 -8.96
C HIS A 841 13.56 -8.06 -8.92
N GLY A 842 12.79 -7.49 -7.98
CA GLY A 842 11.31 -7.60 -8.04
C GLY A 842 10.75 -6.77 -9.21
N ASP A 843 9.45 -6.49 -9.20
CA ASP A 843 8.79 -5.67 -10.22
C ASP A 843 9.52 -4.33 -10.47
N VAL A 844 10.25 -4.23 -11.60
CA VAL A 844 10.94 -3.01 -12.02
C VAL A 844 10.57 -2.69 -13.46
N TYR A 845 10.17 -1.45 -13.70
CA TYR A 845 9.95 -0.91 -15.03
C TYR A 845 11.20 -0.17 -15.52
N LYS A 846 11.67 -0.52 -16.72
CA LYS A 846 12.70 0.24 -17.43
C LYS A 846 12.30 0.49 -18.86
N GLU A 847 12.84 1.55 -19.43
CA GLU A 847 12.58 1.96 -20.81
C GLU A 847 13.85 2.19 -21.60
N GLY A 848 13.68 2.22 -22.92
CA GLY A 848 14.69 2.61 -23.87
C GLY A 848 14.05 3.20 -25.12
N THR A 849 14.78 4.13 -25.74
CA THR A 849 14.33 4.86 -26.93
C THR A 849 15.01 4.31 -28.17
N ILE A 850 14.25 4.13 -29.25
CA ILE A 850 14.76 3.79 -30.57
C ILE A 850 14.03 4.59 -31.65
N GLN A 851 14.74 4.95 -32.72
CA GLN A 851 14.14 5.51 -33.93
C GLN A 851 13.75 4.36 -34.85
N LEU A 852 12.49 4.32 -35.27
CA LEU A 852 11.96 3.28 -36.15
C LEU A 852 11.28 3.93 -37.37
N GLU A 853 11.28 3.22 -38.49
CA GLU A 853 10.56 3.61 -39.69
C GLU A 853 9.16 2.97 -39.66
N GLU A 854 8.21 3.50 -40.40
CA GLU A 854 6.92 2.85 -40.59
C GLU A 854 7.12 1.50 -41.28
N GLY A 855 6.54 0.43 -40.71
CA GLY A 855 6.67 -0.91 -41.25
C GLY A 855 7.04 -1.95 -40.20
N PHE A 856 7.53 -3.10 -40.67
CA PHE A 856 7.83 -4.24 -39.80
C PHE A 856 9.30 -4.23 -39.37
N HIS A 857 9.50 -4.38 -38.07
CA HIS A 857 10.83 -4.43 -37.43
C HIS A 857 11.02 -5.76 -36.72
N ASP A 858 12.25 -6.26 -36.66
CA ASP A 858 12.56 -7.49 -35.93
C ASP A 858 12.50 -7.21 -34.43
N VAL A 859 11.82 -8.08 -33.67
CA VAL A 859 11.76 -8.00 -32.21
C VAL A 859 12.27 -9.30 -31.57
N ARG A 860 13.13 -9.12 -30.56
CA ARG A 860 13.62 -10.20 -29.72
C ARG A 860 13.58 -9.76 -28.26
N LEU A 861 12.76 -10.42 -27.46
CA LEU A 861 12.61 -10.15 -26.03
C LEU A 861 13.09 -11.35 -25.22
N LEU A 862 14.04 -11.10 -24.32
CA LEU A 862 14.59 -12.09 -23.41
C LEU A 862 14.06 -11.83 -22.01
N TYR A 863 13.62 -12.88 -21.31
CA TYR A 863 13.15 -12.82 -19.93
C TYR A 863 13.65 -14.02 -19.14
N PHE A 864 13.92 -13.85 -17.84
CA PHE A 864 14.16 -14.97 -16.93
C PHE A 864 13.49 -14.76 -15.58
N GLN A 865 13.15 -15.88 -14.94
CA GLN A 865 12.62 -15.96 -13.59
C GLN A 865 13.51 -16.85 -12.74
N ASP A 866 13.85 -16.40 -11.53
CA ASP A 866 14.62 -17.11 -10.51
C ASP A 866 13.93 -17.12 -9.12
N GLY A 867 12.60 -17.01 -9.11
CA GLY A 867 11.74 -17.06 -7.92
C GLY A 867 11.21 -15.67 -7.52
N GLY A 868 10.13 -15.60 -6.73
CA GLY A 868 9.49 -14.32 -6.39
C GLY A 868 8.19 -14.08 -7.15
N GLY A 869 7.88 -12.81 -7.45
CA GLY A 869 6.79 -12.42 -8.33
C GLY A 869 7.14 -12.85 -9.75
N ARG A 870 6.14 -13.24 -10.56
CA ARG A 870 6.38 -13.59 -11.96
C ARG A 870 5.72 -12.49 -12.77
N LYS A 871 6.51 -11.65 -13.41
CA LYS A 871 5.95 -10.55 -14.19
C LYS A 871 6.83 -10.26 -15.39
N ILE A 872 6.20 -10.14 -16.55
CA ILE A 872 6.77 -9.51 -17.73
C ILE A 872 5.63 -8.85 -18.49
N GLU A 873 5.79 -7.57 -18.80
CA GLU A 873 4.88 -6.82 -19.66
C GLU A 873 5.72 -5.94 -20.59
N LEU A 874 5.29 -5.83 -21.85
CA LEU A 874 5.93 -5.01 -22.87
C LEU A 874 5.07 -3.80 -23.17
N TYR A 875 5.65 -2.63 -23.01
CA TYR A 875 5.04 -1.33 -23.24
C TYR A 875 5.70 -0.63 -24.43
N TRP A 876 4.93 0.21 -25.09
CA TRP A 876 5.44 1.18 -26.06
C TRP A 876 4.77 2.54 -25.87
N ARG A 877 5.49 3.56 -26.31
CA ARG A 877 4.98 4.91 -26.46
C ARG A 877 5.27 5.35 -27.90
N PRO A 878 4.28 5.19 -28.80
CA PRO A 878 4.41 5.70 -30.17
C PRO A 878 4.59 7.22 -30.18
N PRO A 879 5.18 7.80 -31.24
CA PRO A 879 5.29 9.24 -31.40
C PRO A 879 3.92 9.91 -31.20
N GLY A 880 3.82 10.86 -30.27
CA GLY A 880 2.58 11.60 -30.03
C GLY A 880 1.50 10.85 -29.24
N ASN A 881 1.75 9.63 -28.76
CA ASN A 881 0.78 8.82 -28.03
C ASN A 881 1.21 8.54 -26.58
N LEU A 882 0.24 8.24 -25.71
CA LEU A 882 0.51 7.84 -24.32
C LEU A 882 1.19 6.45 -24.26
N ASN A 883 1.88 6.19 -23.15
CA ASN A 883 2.43 4.86 -22.88
C ASN A 883 1.29 3.85 -22.78
N ALA A 884 1.39 2.76 -23.52
CA ALA A 884 0.41 1.69 -23.54
C ALA A 884 1.12 0.33 -23.62
N GLN A 885 0.44 -0.73 -23.19
CA GLN A 885 0.93 -2.08 -23.47
C GLN A 885 0.96 -2.29 -25.00
N VAL A 886 2.01 -2.95 -25.52
CA VAL A 886 2.09 -3.26 -26.96
C VAL A 886 0.89 -4.13 -27.33
N PRO A 887 0.03 -3.68 -28.26
CA PRO A 887 -1.13 -4.44 -28.68
C PRO A 887 -0.70 -5.74 -29.37
N VAL A 888 -1.43 -6.81 -29.11
CA VAL A 888 -1.16 -8.12 -29.72
C VAL A 888 -1.16 -8.04 -31.24
N GLU A 889 -2.04 -7.21 -31.81
CA GLU A 889 -2.19 -6.97 -33.24
C GLU A 889 -0.92 -6.39 -33.89
N GLN A 890 -0.03 -5.81 -33.08
CA GLN A 890 1.23 -5.24 -33.55
C GLN A 890 2.37 -6.24 -33.52
N LEU A 891 2.22 -7.39 -32.86
CA LEU A 891 3.23 -8.42 -32.75
C LEU A 891 2.95 -9.51 -33.77
N PHE A 892 3.97 -10.02 -34.45
CA PHE A 892 3.84 -11.05 -35.49
C PHE A 892 4.92 -12.10 -35.29
N PRO A 893 4.66 -13.40 -35.56
CA PRO A 893 5.71 -14.41 -35.51
C PRO A 893 6.71 -14.25 -36.67
N PRO A 894 7.90 -14.88 -36.59
CA PRO A 894 8.99 -14.66 -37.56
C PRO A 894 8.62 -14.92 -39.02
N ASP A 895 7.74 -15.90 -39.27
CA ASP A 895 7.38 -16.40 -40.60
C ASP A 895 5.92 -16.09 -40.99
N ALA A 896 5.31 -15.02 -40.43
CA ALA A 896 3.94 -14.63 -40.78
C ALA A 896 3.85 -13.80 -42.07
N GLU A 897 2.70 -13.90 -42.76
CA GLU A 897 2.30 -12.94 -43.80
C GLU A 897 2.17 -11.55 -43.18
N LEU A 898 3.01 -10.62 -43.59
CA LEU A 898 3.11 -9.30 -42.99
C LEU A 898 2.03 -8.37 -43.55
N THR A 899 0.80 -8.55 -43.06
CA THR A 899 -0.32 -7.67 -43.35
C THR A 899 -0.32 -6.49 -42.39
N ILE A 900 -0.50 -5.28 -42.91
CA ILE A 900 -0.68 -4.07 -42.09
C ILE A 900 -1.85 -4.33 -41.12
N PRO A 901 -1.62 -4.29 -39.79
CA PRO A 901 -2.68 -4.52 -38.84
C PRO A 901 -3.75 -3.42 -38.95
N PRO A 902 -5.02 -3.73 -38.62
CA PRO A 902 -6.06 -2.71 -38.57
C PRO A 902 -5.62 -1.56 -37.64
N PRO A 903 -6.03 -0.32 -37.92
CA PRO A 903 -5.70 0.81 -37.06
C PRO A 903 -6.13 0.48 -35.64
N LEU A 904 -5.27 0.83 -34.66
CA LEU A 904 -5.54 0.59 -33.25
C LEU A 904 -6.98 1.01 -32.94
N PRO A 905 -7.77 0.17 -32.26
CA PRO A 905 -9.11 0.56 -31.87
C PRO A 905 -8.95 1.90 -31.15
N THR A 906 -9.60 2.94 -31.68
CA THR A 906 -9.70 4.22 -30.97
C THR A 906 -10.25 3.82 -29.61
N PRO A 907 -9.57 4.17 -28.49
CA PRO A 907 -10.06 3.78 -27.18
C PRO A 907 -11.53 4.12 -27.17
N VAL A 908 -12.39 3.10 -27.02
CA VAL A 908 -13.83 3.33 -26.94
C VAL A 908 -13.92 4.38 -25.86
N THR A 909 -14.35 5.58 -26.25
CA THR A 909 -14.70 6.60 -25.28
C THR A 909 -15.93 5.99 -24.64
N VAL A 910 -15.71 5.18 -23.60
CA VAL A 910 -16.76 4.77 -22.70
C VAL A 910 -17.33 6.10 -22.30
N ALA A 911 -18.54 6.39 -22.79
CA ALA A 911 -19.26 7.56 -22.36
C ALA A 911 -19.27 7.44 -20.84
N LEU A 912 -18.47 8.31 -20.18
CA LEU A 912 -18.39 8.35 -18.74
C LEU A 912 -19.85 8.35 -18.25
N PRO A 913 -20.20 7.54 -17.24
CA PRO A 913 -21.53 7.59 -16.69
C PRO A 913 -21.83 9.06 -16.39
N THR A 914 -22.95 9.57 -16.90
CA THR A 914 -23.37 10.94 -16.65
C THR A 914 -23.55 11.11 -15.14
N LEU A 915 -22.51 11.59 -14.49
CA LEU A 915 -22.46 11.97 -13.09
C LEU A 915 -22.72 13.47 -12.98
N PRO A 916 -23.25 13.93 -11.83
CA PRO A 916 -24.03 15.15 -11.75
C PRO A 916 -23.20 16.36 -12.16
N SER A 917 -23.80 17.17 -13.03
CA SER A 917 -23.32 18.46 -13.50
C SER A 917 -22.80 19.33 -12.35
N ALA A 918 -21.47 19.53 -12.31
CA ALA A 918 -20.80 20.71 -11.77
C ALA A 918 -19.28 20.62 -11.94
N VAL A 919 -18.77 20.91 -13.14
CA VAL A 919 -17.70 21.91 -13.37
C VAL A 919 -17.99 22.46 -14.78
N GLU A 920 -18.39 23.73 -14.90
CA GLU A 920 -18.42 24.41 -16.20
C GLU A 920 -16.97 24.44 -16.72
N GLY A 921 -16.71 23.72 -17.80
CA GLY A 921 -15.36 23.50 -18.33
C GLY A 921 -15.17 24.26 -19.64
N ILE A 922 -14.12 25.08 -19.65
CA ILE A 922 -13.49 25.80 -20.77
C ILE A 922 -13.95 25.33 -22.16
N GLY A 923 -14.43 26.26 -22.99
CA GLY A 923 -14.74 26.05 -24.40
C GLY A 923 -13.49 25.92 -25.30
N GLU A 924 -13.63 26.23 -26.59
CA GLU A 924 -12.52 26.21 -27.56
C GLU A 924 -11.36 27.13 -27.14
N VAL A 925 -10.11 26.64 -27.29
CA VAL A 925 -8.87 27.40 -27.08
C VAL A 925 -8.46 28.03 -28.40
N ALA A 926 -8.45 29.36 -28.46
CA ALA A 926 -8.11 30.09 -29.68
C ALA A 926 -6.70 30.69 -29.59
N PHE A 927 -5.86 30.42 -30.58
CA PHE A 927 -4.60 31.15 -30.76
C PHE A 927 -4.88 32.65 -31.00
N VAL A 928 -4.13 33.52 -30.33
CA VAL A 928 -4.29 34.98 -30.44
C VAL A 928 -3.13 35.59 -31.20
N THR A 929 -1.89 35.37 -30.73
CA THR A 929 -0.68 35.95 -31.33
C THR A 929 0.57 35.20 -30.82
N SER A 930 1.68 35.35 -31.54
CA SER A 930 3.00 34.89 -31.13
C SER A 930 4.04 35.99 -31.39
N TRP A 931 5.08 36.06 -30.56
CA TRP A 931 6.19 37.01 -30.74
C TRP A 931 7.51 36.42 -30.28
N GLY A 932 8.60 36.88 -30.89
CA GLY A 932 9.96 36.42 -30.59
C GLY A 932 10.74 35.97 -31.83
N GLY A 933 11.61 34.99 -31.61
CA GLY A 933 12.47 34.31 -32.56
C GLY A 933 13.91 34.28 -32.05
N GLN A 934 14.71 33.36 -32.58
CA GLN A 934 16.07 33.10 -32.09
C GLN A 934 16.95 34.36 -32.17
N GLY A 935 17.70 34.66 -31.10
CA GLY A 935 18.73 35.70 -31.06
C GLY A 935 18.86 36.41 -29.71
N ASP A 936 19.77 37.38 -29.64
CA ASP A 936 20.14 38.16 -28.45
C ASP A 936 19.67 39.63 -28.50
N ALA A 937 19.12 40.09 -29.63
CA ALA A 937 18.55 41.43 -29.75
C ALA A 937 17.26 41.60 -28.89
N PRO A 938 16.86 42.83 -28.54
CA PRO A 938 15.57 43.09 -27.87
C PRO A 938 14.38 42.47 -28.63
N GLY A 939 13.54 41.73 -27.93
CA GLY A 939 12.41 40.98 -28.51
C GLY A 939 12.79 39.68 -29.23
N ARG A 940 14.04 39.22 -29.12
CA ARG A 940 14.53 37.91 -29.59
C ARG A 940 15.00 37.08 -28.39
N PHE A 941 14.86 35.77 -28.47
CA PHE A 941 15.11 34.87 -27.35
C PHE A 941 16.13 33.78 -27.70
N ASP A 942 16.83 33.27 -26.70
CA ASP A 942 17.57 32.02 -26.74
C ASP A 942 17.10 31.14 -25.57
N GLU A 943 16.45 30.03 -25.90
CA GLU A 943 15.75 29.15 -24.94
C GLU A 943 14.86 29.89 -23.92
N PRO A 944 13.78 30.59 -24.33
CA PRO A 944 12.84 31.16 -23.37
C PRO A 944 12.14 30.05 -22.59
N ARG A 945 12.25 30.04 -21.25
CA ARG A 945 11.71 28.98 -20.37
C ARG A 945 10.57 29.50 -19.51
N GLY A 946 10.86 30.08 -18.34
CA GLY A 946 9.84 30.65 -17.47
C GLY A 946 9.12 31.86 -18.08
N VAL A 947 7.83 31.97 -17.80
CA VAL A 947 7.00 33.13 -18.16
C VAL A 947 6.09 33.47 -16.98
N ALA A 948 5.98 34.76 -16.65
CA ALA A 948 5.05 35.24 -15.63
C ALA A 948 4.32 36.48 -16.13
N VAL A 949 3.05 36.63 -15.74
CA VAL A 949 2.21 37.74 -16.21
C VAL A 949 1.64 38.52 -15.02
N SER A 950 1.80 39.84 -15.06
CA SER A 950 1.25 40.71 -14.00
C SER A 950 -0.25 40.92 -14.16
N LEU A 951 -0.90 41.44 -13.10
CA LEU A 951 -2.33 41.79 -13.14
C LEU A 951 -2.67 42.84 -14.22
N GLN A 952 -1.68 43.62 -14.65
CA GLN A 952 -1.82 44.64 -15.69
C GLN A 952 -1.55 44.08 -17.10
N GLY A 953 -1.25 42.78 -17.23
CA GLY A 953 -0.95 42.12 -18.50
C GLY A 953 0.48 42.34 -18.99
N VAL A 954 1.42 42.66 -18.08
CA VAL A 954 2.85 42.77 -18.42
C VAL A 954 3.48 41.38 -18.32
N VAL A 955 4.07 40.92 -19.41
CA VAL A 955 4.64 39.58 -19.55
C VAL A 955 6.15 39.64 -19.29
N HIS A 956 6.65 38.88 -18.34
CA HIS A 956 8.06 38.72 -18.04
C HIS A 956 8.49 37.34 -18.50
N VAL A 957 9.62 37.25 -19.21
CA VAL A 957 10.12 36.02 -19.81
C VAL A 957 11.56 35.81 -19.40
N ALA A 958 11.86 34.64 -18.81
CA ALA A 958 13.22 34.20 -18.57
C ALA A 958 13.83 33.76 -19.90
N ASP A 959 14.76 34.57 -20.40
CA ASP A 959 15.50 34.34 -21.63
C ASP A 959 16.79 33.61 -21.25
N THR A 960 16.64 32.32 -20.92
CA THR A 960 17.61 31.52 -20.17
C THR A 960 18.98 31.47 -20.86
N GLY A 961 19.03 31.21 -22.17
CA GLY A 961 20.27 31.14 -22.94
C GLY A 961 21.01 32.49 -23.02
N ASN A 962 20.27 33.60 -22.91
CA ASN A 962 20.84 34.96 -22.90
C ASN A 962 21.10 35.50 -21.49
N GLY A 963 20.81 34.75 -20.42
CA GLY A 963 21.10 35.16 -19.04
C GLY A 963 20.36 36.43 -18.59
N ARG A 964 19.13 36.67 -19.09
CA ARG A 964 18.36 37.89 -18.80
C ARG A 964 16.86 37.63 -18.63
N VAL A 965 16.13 38.64 -18.17
CA VAL A 965 14.66 38.66 -18.24
C VAL A 965 14.23 39.76 -19.19
N GLN A 966 13.33 39.44 -20.11
CA GLN A 966 12.70 40.40 -21.02
C GLN A 966 11.24 40.66 -20.63
N VAL A 967 10.78 41.89 -20.84
CA VAL A 967 9.46 42.38 -20.44
C VAL A 967 8.70 42.84 -21.68
N PHE A 968 7.45 42.41 -21.80
CA PHE A 968 6.55 42.71 -22.90
C PHE A 968 5.20 43.21 -22.38
N ASP A 969 4.48 43.96 -23.20
CA ASP A 969 3.09 44.29 -22.92
C ASP A 969 2.14 43.16 -23.36
N ALA A 970 0.83 43.33 -23.10
CA ALA A 970 -0.17 42.33 -23.45
C ALA A 970 -0.33 42.09 -24.96
N ALA A 971 0.19 42.98 -25.81
CA ALA A 971 0.22 42.82 -27.27
C ALA A 971 1.46 42.06 -27.77
N GLY A 972 2.44 41.81 -26.89
CA GLY A 972 3.71 41.18 -27.23
C GLY A 972 4.79 42.17 -27.68
N GLU A 973 4.58 43.47 -27.47
CA GLU A 973 5.57 44.49 -27.80
C GLU A 973 6.64 44.57 -26.69
N PHE A 974 7.91 44.66 -27.10
CA PHE A 974 9.03 44.74 -26.16
C PHE A 974 8.99 46.05 -25.36
N VAL A 975 9.03 45.93 -24.03
CA VAL A 975 9.00 47.05 -23.08
C VAL A 975 10.38 47.33 -22.49
N GLY A 976 11.15 46.28 -22.19
CA GLY A 976 12.47 46.41 -21.59
C GLY A 976 13.11 45.07 -21.24
N GLU A 977 14.35 45.10 -20.81
CA GLU A 977 15.12 43.93 -20.36
C GLU A 977 15.99 44.30 -19.16
N TRP A 978 16.34 43.30 -18.35
CA TRP A 978 17.18 43.48 -17.17
C TRP A 978 17.82 42.16 -16.73
N GLY A 979 18.74 42.25 -15.76
CA GLY A 979 19.33 41.07 -15.11
C GLY A 979 20.64 40.55 -15.71
N GLN A 980 21.10 41.05 -16.86
CA GLN A 980 22.30 40.56 -17.58
C GLN A 980 23.59 40.54 -16.73
N ASP A 981 23.75 41.47 -15.80
CA ASP A 981 24.92 41.52 -14.91
C ASP A 981 24.77 40.66 -13.64
N VAL A 982 23.56 40.16 -13.36
CA VAL A 982 23.18 39.53 -12.10
C VAL A 982 22.82 38.05 -12.29
N LEU A 983 22.16 37.70 -13.38
CA LEU A 983 21.68 36.34 -13.68
C LEU A 983 22.72 35.59 -14.52
N ALA A 984 22.70 34.27 -14.48
CA ALA A 984 23.47 33.41 -15.39
C ALA A 984 22.58 32.46 -16.17
N GLU A 985 21.67 31.77 -15.49
CA GLU A 985 20.74 30.83 -16.12
C GLU A 985 19.36 31.02 -15.48
N PRO A 986 18.68 32.17 -15.71
CA PRO A 986 17.33 32.36 -15.17
C PRO A 986 16.42 31.32 -15.80
N PHE A 987 15.90 30.40 -14.98
CA PHE A 987 15.19 29.23 -15.48
C PHE A 987 13.68 29.43 -15.42
N ASP A 988 13.20 29.89 -14.27
CA ASP A 988 11.79 30.17 -14.03
C ASP A 988 11.58 31.44 -13.22
N LEU A 989 10.39 32.03 -13.35
CA LEU A 989 10.02 33.23 -12.63
C LEU A 989 8.54 33.27 -12.24
N ALA A 990 8.24 33.89 -11.10
CA ALA A 990 6.88 34.16 -10.66
C ALA A 990 6.74 35.56 -10.07
N LEU A 991 5.50 36.04 -9.98
CA LEU A 991 5.16 37.38 -9.50
C LEU A 991 4.34 37.28 -8.23
N ASP A 992 4.65 38.10 -7.23
CA ASP A 992 3.75 38.28 -6.09
C ASP A 992 2.63 39.31 -6.38
N ARG A 993 1.78 39.56 -5.38
CA ARG A 993 0.67 40.52 -5.48
C ARG A 993 1.13 41.97 -5.59
N ASP A 994 2.32 42.29 -5.10
CA ASP A 994 2.91 43.63 -5.16
C ASP A 994 3.65 43.86 -6.50
N GLY A 995 3.78 42.82 -7.32
CA GLY A 995 4.43 42.84 -8.62
C GLY A 995 5.95 42.73 -8.53
N GLU A 996 6.49 42.20 -7.43
CA GLU A 996 7.88 41.80 -7.34
C GLU A 996 8.08 40.48 -8.09
N VAL A 997 9.19 40.40 -8.82
CA VAL A 997 9.56 39.29 -9.71
C VAL A 997 10.59 38.42 -9.00
N TYR A 998 10.23 37.17 -8.75
CA TYR A 998 11.10 36.15 -8.18
C TYR A 998 11.67 35.33 -9.32
N VAL A 999 12.99 35.21 -9.39
CA VAL A 999 13.69 34.49 -10.47
C VAL A 999 14.59 33.43 -9.86
N VAL A 1000 14.38 32.16 -10.21
CA VAL A 1000 15.27 31.07 -9.83
C VAL A 1000 16.37 30.90 -10.87
N ASP A 1001 17.61 30.81 -10.40
CA ASP A 1001 18.80 30.75 -11.26
C ASP A 1001 19.72 29.59 -10.83
N PRO A 1002 19.56 28.40 -11.44
CA PRO A 1002 20.48 27.27 -11.30
C PRO A 1002 21.95 27.64 -11.48
N GLY A 1003 22.27 28.47 -12.48
CA GLY A 1003 23.64 28.89 -12.78
C GLY A 1003 24.30 29.68 -11.64
N ARG A 1004 23.50 30.19 -10.70
CA ARG A 1004 23.96 30.89 -9.49
C ARG A 1004 23.67 30.14 -8.18
N ASP A 1005 22.92 29.03 -8.20
CA ASP A 1005 22.36 28.38 -7.01
C ASP A 1005 21.62 29.38 -6.10
N ARG A 1006 20.81 30.27 -6.69
CA ARG A 1006 20.16 31.39 -5.98
C ARG A 1006 18.75 31.68 -6.48
N LEU A 1007 18.01 32.39 -5.64
CA LEU A 1007 16.76 33.05 -5.98
C LEU A 1007 16.97 34.57 -5.89
N PHE A 1008 16.66 35.29 -6.96
CA PHE A 1008 16.77 36.75 -7.02
C PHE A 1008 15.38 37.39 -7.01
N ILE A 1009 15.23 38.48 -6.25
CA ILE A 1009 13.98 39.26 -6.20
C ILE A 1009 14.23 40.62 -6.82
N PHE A 1010 13.45 40.95 -7.83
CA PHE A 1010 13.48 42.23 -8.54
C PHE A 1010 12.14 42.94 -8.41
N SER A 1011 12.16 44.28 -8.45
CA SER A 1011 10.92 45.02 -8.68
C SER A 1011 10.38 44.76 -10.09
N SER A 1012 9.10 45.08 -10.34
CA SER A 1012 8.48 45.09 -11.68
C SER A 1012 9.20 45.93 -12.75
N LYS A 1013 10.20 46.73 -12.38
CA LYS A 1013 11.06 47.51 -13.30
C LYS A 1013 12.46 46.92 -13.50
N GLY A 1014 12.76 45.77 -12.90
CA GLY A 1014 14.06 45.11 -13.03
C GLY A 1014 15.14 45.59 -12.05
N GLU A 1015 14.78 46.37 -11.02
CA GLU A 1015 15.73 46.73 -9.96
C GLU A 1015 15.90 45.58 -8.97
N LEU A 1016 17.12 45.09 -8.76
CA LEU A 1016 17.41 44.04 -7.78
C LEU A 1016 17.11 44.54 -6.36
N ARG A 1017 16.24 43.81 -5.64
CA ARG A 1017 15.89 44.08 -4.24
C ARG A 1017 16.64 43.19 -3.27
N SER A 1018 16.73 41.89 -3.58
CA SER A 1018 17.32 40.90 -2.68
C SER A 1018 17.82 39.67 -3.42
N GLU A 1019 18.71 38.93 -2.76
CA GLU A 1019 19.21 37.62 -3.18
C GLU A 1019 19.06 36.65 -2.01
N TRP A 1020 18.38 35.53 -2.25
CA TRP A 1020 18.16 34.46 -1.29
C TRP A 1020 18.71 33.12 -1.80
N GLY A 1021 18.75 32.08 -0.95
CA GLY A 1021 19.22 30.75 -1.34
C GLY A 1021 20.55 30.30 -0.73
N ALA A 1022 21.34 31.24 -0.19
CA ALA A 1022 22.63 30.91 0.43
C ALA A 1022 22.46 29.95 1.63
N GLY A 1023 23.01 28.74 1.51
CA GLY A 1023 22.94 27.73 2.55
C GLY A 1023 21.65 26.90 2.60
N TRP A 1024 20.75 27.06 1.63
CA TRP A 1024 19.54 26.22 1.52
C TRP A 1024 19.81 24.86 0.88
N GLY A 1025 20.98 24.65 0.28
CA GLY A 1025 21.28 23.43 -0.46
C GLY A 1025 20.43 23.32 -1.72
N LEU A 1026 20.32 24.43 -2.45
CA LEU A 1026 19.81 24.42 -3.82
C LEU A 1026 20.73 23.56 -4.68
N PHE A 1027 20.13 22.75 -5.54
CA PHE A 1027 20.82 21.88 -6.48
C PHE A 1027 19.93 21.77 -7.73
N ASP A 1028 20.31 22.51 -8.77
CA ASP A 1028 19.56 22.68 -10.02
C ASP A 1028 18.06 23.00 -9.84
N PRO A 1029 17.68 24.05 -9.08
CA PRO A 1029 16.27 24.38 -8.87
C PRO A 1029 15.61 24.97 -10.13
N ARG A 1030 14.52 24.40 -10.62
CA ARG A 1030 14.02 24.70 -11.98
C ARG A 1030 12.62 25.31 -12.06
N GLY A 1031 11.79 25.16 -11.05
CA GLY A 1031 10.44 25.73 -11.04
C GLY A 1031 10.14 26.44 -9.74
N LEU A 1032 9.28 27.46 -9.79
CA LEU A 1032 8.85 28.17 -8.60
C LEU A 1032 7.44 28.74 -8.73
N ASP A 1033 6.75 28.84 -7.59
CA ASP A 1033 5.46 29.53 -7.50
C ASP A 1033 5.36 30.34 -6.19
N VAL A 1034 4.50 31.35 -6.17
CA VAL A 1034 4.30 32.27 -5.05
C VAL A 1034 2.83 32.27 -4.64
N ASP A 1035 2.57 31.90 -3.39
CA ASP A 1035 1.20 31.88 -2.88
C ASP A 1035 0.65 33.28 -2.56
N GLN A 1036 -0.64 33.32 -2.22
CA GLN A 1036 -1.36 34.55 -1.88
C GLN A 1036 -0.84 35.28 -0.63
N GLU A 1037 -0.05 34.59 0.19
CA GLU A 1037 0.56 35.10 1.43
C GLU A 1037 2.00 35.60 1.18
N GLY A 1038 2.51 35.44 -0.05
CA GLY A 1038 3.85 35.82 -0.47
C GLY A 1038 4.91 34.77 -0.12
N CYS A 1039 4.53 33.54 0.24
CA CYS A 1039 5.49 32.46 0.41
C CYS A 1039 5.91 31.92 -0.96
N VAL A 1040 7.21 31.67 -1.12
CA VAL A 1040 7.80 31.13 -2.35
C VAL A 1040 8.01 29.63 -2.20
N TYR A 1041 7.58 28.86 -3.19
CA TYR A 1041 7.80 27.43 -3.28
C TYR A 1041 8.76 27.17 -4.44
N ILE A 1042 9.81 26.41 -4.18
CA ILE A 1042 10.89 26.20 -5.14
C ILE A 1042 11.05 24.69 -5.34
N ALA A 1043 10.88 24.22 -6.57
CA ALA A 1043 11.21 22.87 -6.98
C ALA A 1043 12.74 22.72 -7.04
N ASN A 1044 13.33 22.16 -5.98
CA ASN A 1044 14.77 21.95 -5.88
C ASN A 1044 15.12 20.60 -6.52
N THR A 1045 15.12 20.59 -7.86
CA THR A 1045 15.13 19.40 -8.73
C THR A 1045 16.17 18.37 -8.33
N GLY A 1046 17.45 18.72 -8.36
CA GLY A 1046 18.50 17.78 -8.01
C GLY A 1046 18.46 17.39 -6.52
N GLY A 1047 17.89 18.24 -5.67
CA GLY A 1047 17.70 17.97 -4.24
C GLY A 1047 16.53 17.04 -3.92
N SER A 1048 15.68 16.72 -4.91
CA SER A 1048 14.49 15.87 -4.75
C SER A 1048 13.53 16.35 -3.65
N VAL A 1049 13.37 17.67 -3.54
CA VAL A 1049 12.49 18.33 -2.56
C VAL A 1049 11.86 19.59 -3.14
N VAL A 1050 10.71 19.99 -2.61
CA VAL A 1050 10.17 21.35 -2.74
C VAL A 1050 10.51 22.15 -1.48
N LEU A 1051 11.07 23.34 -1.64
CA LEU A 1051 11.41 24.24 -0.53
C LEU A 1051 10.32 25.30 -0.38
N LYS A 1052 9.84 25.54 0.84
CA LYS A 1052 8.95 26.68 1.15
C LYS A 1052 9.73 27.77 1.86
N VAL A 1053 9.61 28.99 1.37
CA VAL A 1053 10.31 30.18 1.87
C VAL A 1053 9.29 31.24 2.26
N SER A 1054 9.48 31.88 3.40
CA SER A 1054 8.61 32.98 3.85
C SER A 1054 8.79 34.24 2.99
N PRO A 1055 7.85 35.19 3.02
CA PRO A 1055 8.02 36.48 2.34
C PRO A 1055 9.23 37.31 2.84
N GLN A 1056 9.82 36.92 3.98
CA GLN A 1056 11.01 37.55 4.56
C GLN A 1056 12.32 36.85 4.15
N GLY A 1057 12.26 35.79 3.35
CA GLY A 1057 13.43 35.04 2.89
C GLY A 1057 13.95 34.02 3.89
N GLU A 1058 13.09 33.48 4.76
CA GLU A 1058 13.44 32.41 5.67
C GLU A 1058 12.95 31.06 5.11
N LEU A 1059 13.83 30.04 5.09
CA LEU A 1059 13.42 28.68 4.70
C LEU A 1059 12.52 28.09 5.80
N VAL A 1060 11.24 27.90 5.49
CA VAL A 1060 10.19 27.48 6.43
C VAL A 1060 10.02 25.97 6.45
N ALA A 1061 10.01 25.34 5.28
CA ALA A 1061 9.77 23.90 5.16
C ALA A 1061 10.48 23.27 3.97
N ARG A 1062 10.58 21.94 4.03
CA ARG A 1062 11.01 21.08 2.92
C ARG A 1062 9.99 19.96 2.78
N TYR A 1063 9.51 19.75 1.57
CA TYR A 1063 8.54 18.73 1.23
C TYR A 1063 9.20 17.75 0.26
N GLY A 1064 9.01 16.45 0.47
CA GLY A 1064 9.70 15.44 -0.33
C GLY A 1064 10.97 14.87 0.29
N SER A 1065 11.37 13.73 -0.24
CA SER A 1065 12.70 13.14 -0.15
C SER A 1065 12.92 12.24 -1.36
N PHE A 1066 14.18 11.99 -1.76
CA PHE A 1066 14.48 11.11 -2.89
C PHE A 1066 13.77 9.75 -2.77
N GLY A 1067 12.98 9.39 -3.78
CA GLY A 1067 12.31 8.09 -3.88
C GLY A 1067 11.08 8.13 -4.78
N SER A 1068 10.34 7.03 -4.84
CA SER A 1068 9.15 6.86 -5.67
C SER A 1068 7.86 6.61 -4.87
N GLY A 1069 7.96 6.51 -3.54
CA GLY A 1069 6.83 6.36 -2.64
C GLY A 1069 5.97 7.64 -2.52
N ASP A 1070 4.87 7.52 -1.79
CA ASP A 1070 3.99 8.66 -1.46
C ASP A 1070 4.73 9.66 -0.56
N GLY A 1071 4.73 10.93 -0.97
CA GLY A 1071 5.48 12.01 -0.33
C GLY A 1071 6.98 11.99 -0.63
N GLU A 1072 7.47 11.03 -1.42
CA GLU A 1072 8.83 11.02 -1.98
C GLU A 1072 8.81 11.63 -3.38
N LEU A 1073 9.92 12.27 -3.77
CA LEU A 1073 10.08 12.93 -5.05
C LEU A 1073 11.37 12.45 -5.70
N ASN A 1074 11.41 12.44 -7.02
CA ASN A 1074 12.59 12.17 -7.81
C ASN A 1074 12.66 13.20 -8.94
N GLN A 1075 13.60 14.14 -8.81
CA GLN A 1075 13.75 15.28 -9.72
C GLN A 1075 12.45 16.09 -9.91
N PRO A 1076 11.90 16.73 -8.87
CA PRO A 1076 10.75 17.60 -9.02
C PRO A 1076 11.14 18.85 -9.80
N THR A 1077 10.52 19.10 -10.95
CA THR A 1077 10.95 20.18 -11.86
C THR A 1077 10.13 21.43 -11.73
N ASP A 1078 8.87 21.32 -11.28
CA ASP A 1078 8.02 22.47 -11.07
C ASP A 1078 6.97 22.23 -9.97
N VAL A 1079 6.39 23.31 -9.44
CA VAL A 1079 5.38 23.29 -8.39
C VAL A 1079 4.36 24.41 -8.59
N ALA A 1080 3.06 24.09 -8.53
CA ALA A 1080 1.98 25.07 -8.42
C ALA A 1080 1.29 24.99 -7.06
N VAL A 1081 0.75 26.10 -6.58
CA VAL A 1081 0.07 26.20 -5.28
C VAL A 1081 -1.36 26.72 -5.43
N ASP A 1082 -2.33 25.97 -4.90
CA ASP A 1082 -3.72 26.40 -4.92
C ASP A 1082 -4.06 27.40 -3.79
N GLY A 1083 -5.27 27.95 -3.85
CA GLY A 1083 -5.77 28.91 -2.84
C GLY A 1083 -5.94 28.32 -1.42
N GLU A 1084 -5.85 27.00 -1.25
CA GLU A 1084 -5.87 26.34 0.06
C GLU A 1084 -4.47 26.01 0.60
N GLY A 1085 -3.43 26.28 -0.21
CA GLY A 1085 -2.03 26.00 0.08
C GLY A 1085 -1.60 24.57 -0.24
N ASN A 1086 -2.36 23.83 -1.06
CA ASN A 1086 -1.93 22.52 -1.54
C ASN A 1086 -0.94 22.69 -2.70
N LEU A 1087 0.05 21.82 -2.74
CA LEU A 1087 1.16 21.81 -3.68
C LEU A 1087 0.87 20.78 -4.78
N TYR A 1088 1.04 21.16 -6.03
CA TYR A 1088 0.97 20.28 -7.19
C TYR A 1088 2.37 20.21 -7.79
N VAL A 1089 3.08 19.12 -7.48
CA VAL A 1089 4.50 18.98 -7.80
C VAL A 1089 4.65 18.12 -9.04
N VAL A 1090 5.31 18.64 -10.08
CA VAL A 1090 5.73 17.84 -11.24
C VAL A 1090 6.95 17.02 -10.83
N ASP A 1091 6.74 15.73 -10.60
CA ASP A 1091 7.74 14.77 -10.15
C ASP A 1091 8.28 14.01 -11.37
N ALA A 1092 9.15 14.68 -12.13
CA ALA A 1092 9.43 14.38 -13.53
C ALA A 1092 10.03 12.98 -13.75
N ASP A 1093 10.98 12.55 -12.93
CA ASP A 1093 11.62 11.22 -13.06
C ASP A 1093 10.75 10.09 -12.50
N ASN A 1094 9.74 10.39 -11.68
CA ASN A 1094 8.68 9.43 -11.32
C ASN A 1094 7.48 9.49 -12.27
N HIS A 1095 7.49 10.41 -13.24
CA HIS A 1095 6.49 10.53 -14.31
C HIS A 1095 5.07 10.76 -13.78
N ARG A 1096 4.96 11.60 -12.76
CA ARG A 1096 3.69 11.91 -12.11
C ARG A 1096 3.59 13.38 -11.72
N ILE A 1097 2.37 13.86 -11.56
CA ILE A 1097 2.09 14.97 -10.66
C ILE A 1097 1.77 14.38 -9.30
N GLN A 1098 2.38 14.94 -8.26
CA GLN A 1098 2.08 14.59 -6.89
C GLN A 1098 1.47 15.79 -6.16
N VAL A 1099 0.29 15.59 -5.58
CA VAL A 1099 -0.41 16.61 -4.82
C VAL A 1099 -0.11 16.42 -3.34
N LEU A 1100 0.42 17.46 -2.70
CA LEU A 1100 0.71 17.49 -1.27
C LEU A 1100 -0.15 18.55 -0.58
N ASP A 1101 -0.54 18.34 0.67
CA ASP A 1101 -1.16 19.39 1.46
C ASP A 1101 -0.13 20.47 1.86
N ARG A 1102 -0.60 21.55 2.49
CA ARG A 1102 0.25 22.65 3.01
C ARG A 1102 1.36 22.20 3.98
N ASP A 1103 1.21 21.02 4.59
CA ASP A 1103 2.17 20.43 5.52
C ASP A 1103 3.14 19.47 4.80
N GLY A 1104 2.99 19.29 3.47
CA GLY A 1104 3.78 18.39 2.64
C GLY A 1104 3.34 16.93 2.69
N ARG A 1105 2.13 16.64 3.19
CA ARG A 1105 1.60 15.26 3.20
C ARG A 1105 1.01 14.93 1.86
N TYR A 1106 1.33 13.75 1.36
CA TYR A 1106 0.73 13.21 0.16
C TYR A 1106 -0.80 13.16 0.24
N LEU A 1107 -1.44 13.73 -0.77
CA LEU A 1107 -2.88 13.67 -0.97
C LEU A 1107 -3.24 12.69 -2.10
N ARG A 1108 -2.61 12.84 -3.28
CA ARG A 1108 -2.92 12.06 -4.48
C ARG A 1108 -1.83 12.23 -5.54
N GLN A 1109 -1.88 11.41 -6.59
CA GLN A 1109 -1.05 11.53 -7.77
C GLN A 1109 -1.79 11.08 -9.02
N TRP A 1110 -1.28 11.50 -10.17
CA TRP A 1110 -1.63 10.92 -11.46
C TRP A 1110 -0.42 10.97 -12.38
N SER A 1111 -0.39 10.07 -13.36
CA SER A 1111 0.71 9.98 -14.30
C SER A 1111 0.72 11.14 -15.29
N ILE A 1112 1.91 11.55 -15.69
CA ILE A 1112 2.15 12.51 -16.77
C ILE A 1112 3.14 11.92 -17.77
N SER A 1113 3.26 12.54 -18.94
CA SER A 1113 4.30 12.19 -19.91
C SER A 1113 5.69 12.26 -19.29
N ARG A 1114 6.53 11.26 -19.57
CA ARG A 1114 7.94 11.33 -19.20
C ARG A 1114 8.58 12.50 -19.91
N ALA A 1115 9.36 13.28 -19.18
CA ALA A 1115 10.15 14.37 -19.70
C ALA A 1115 11.53 14.35 -19.07
N ASN A 1116 12.49 14.97 -19.74
CA ASN A 1116 13.79 15.20 -19.14
C ASN A 1116 13.67 16.35 -18.13
N THR A 1117 14.61 16.43 -17.20
CA THR A 1117 14.49 17.38 -16.08
C THR A 1117 14.69 18.85 -16.50
N VAL A 1118 15.27 19.11 -17.68
CA VAL A 1118 15.57 20.46 -18.20
C VAL A 1118 14.40 20.96 -19.05
N ASP A 1119 13.96 20.20 -20.04
CA ASP A 1119 12.76 20.48 -20.84
C ASP A 1119 11.57 19.71 -20.26
N SER A 1120 11.26 20.03 -18.99
CA SER A 1120 10.22 19.37 -18.21
C SER A 1120 8.89 20.12 -18.27
N PRO A 1121 7.74 19.44 -18.09
CA PRO A 1121 6.46 20.07 -17.83
C PRO A 1121 6.54 21.13 -16.74
N HIS A 1122 6.02 22.32 -17.04
CA HIS A 1122 5.67 23.30 -16.03
C HIS A 1122 4.17 23.29 -15.80
N ILE A 1123 3.80 23.61 -14.58
CA ILE A 1123 2.45 23.47 -14.06
C ILE A 1123 1.98 24.77 -13.45
N GLU A 1124 0.74 25.14 -13.71
CA GLU A 1124 0.18 26.40 -13.23
C GLU A 1124 -1.27 26.22 -12.78
N TRP A 1125 -1.59 26.80 -11.63
CA TRP A 1125 -2.94 26.76 -11.05
C TRP A 1125 -3.83 27.83 -11.69
N GLY A 1126 -4.75 27.40 -12.56
CA GLY A 1126 -5.62 28.28 -13.33
C GLY A 1126 -6.92 28.68 -12.60
N MET A 1127 -7.72 29.51 -13.28
CA MET A 1127 -9.04 29.91 -12.77
C MET A 1127 -9.99 28.69 -12.67
N SER A 1128 -10.99 28.76 -11.78
CA SER A 1128 -12.02 27.73 -11.58
C SER A 1128 -11.58 26.36 -11.04
N GLY A 1129 -10.35 26.25 -10.51
CA GLY A 1129 -9.85 25.00 -9.91
C GLY A 1129 -9.33 23.99 -10.92
N LEU A 1130 -8.89 24.49 -12.07
CA LEU A 1130 -8.25 23.70 -13.13
C LEU A 1130 -6.74 23.90 -13.08
N LEU A 1131 -6.03 22.85 -13.44
CA LEU A 1131 -4.57 22.79 -13.41
C LEU A 1131 -4.07 22.63 -14.84
N PHE A 1132 -3.14 23.47 -15.26
CA PHE A 1132 -2.59 23.44 -16.61
C PHE A 1132 -1.17 22.95 -16.57
N LEU A 1133 -0.82 22.06 -17.49
CA LEU A 1133 0.48 21.42 -17.55
C LEU A 1133 0.98 21.44 -18.99
N THR A 1134 2.17 21.99 -19.22
CA THR A 1134 2.82 21.85 -20.52
C THR A 1134 3.36 20.44 -20.70
N ASP A 1135 3.31 19.91 -21.92
CA ASP A 1135 3.96 18.66 -22.29
C ASP A 1135 5.01 18.98 -23.36
N PRO A 1136 6.27 19.22 -22.95
CA PRO A 1136 7.37 19.51 -23.84
C PRO A 1136 7.59 18.42 -24.88
N GLU A 1137 7.39 17.15 -24.48
CA GLU A 1137 7.63 16.00 -25.34
C GLU A 1137 6.52 15.80 -26.37
N MET A 1138 5.29 16.24 -26.11
CA MET A 1138 4.18 16.14 -27.07
C MET A 1138 3.91 17.43 -27.83
N GLY A 1139 4.50 18.56 -27.41
CA GLY A 1139 4.15 19.85 -27.98
C GLY A 1139 2.70 20.22 -27.66
N GLN A 1140 2.25 19.92 -26.43
CA GLN A 1140 0.85 20.07 -26.00
C GLN A 1140 0.75 20.80 -24.67
N VAL A 1141 -0.46 21.22 -24.34
CA VAL A 1141 -0.83 21.68 -22.99
C VAL A 1141 -2.06 20.90 -22.53
N TYR A 1142 -1.95 20.25 -21.39
CA TYR A 1142 -3.02 19.51 -20.74
C TYR A 1142 -3.74 20.40 -19.73
N VAL A 1143 -5.06 20.23 -19.63
CA VAL A 1143 -5.89 20.81 -18.58
C VAL A 1143 -6.45 19.67 -17.74
N TYR A 1144 -6.09 19.65 -16.47
CA TYR A 1144 -6.60 18.73 -15.48
C TYR A 1144 -7.62 19.42 -14.59
N ASP A 1145 -8.58 18.65 -14.08
CA ASP A 1145 -9.27 19.05 -12.86
C ASP A 1145 -8.42 18.74 -11.62
N GLN A 1146 -8.86 19.20 -10.46
CA GLN A 1146 -8.18 18.98 -9.18
C GLN A 1146 -7.97 17.49 -8.79
N TYR A 1147 -8.57 16.55 -9.52
CA TYR A 1147 -8.47 15.10 -9.30
C TYR A 1147 -7.57 14.40 -10.32
N GLY A 1148 -6.95 15.14 -11.24
CA GLY A 1148 -6.07 14.58 -12.26
C GLY A 1148 -6.79 14.03 -13.49
N ARG A 1149 -8.08 14.36 -13.68
CA ARG A 1149 -8.80 14.01 -14.91
C ARG A 1149 -8.53 15.06 -15.98
N VAL A 1150 -8.16 14.62 -17.18
CA VAL A 1150 -7.98 15.52 -18.33
C VAL A 1150 -9.35 16.08 -18.73
N VAL A 1151 -9.52 17.39 -18.60
CA VAL A 1151 -10.70 18.14 -19.04
C VAL A 1151 -10.61 18.45 -20.53
N THR A 1152 -9.44 18.91 -20.98
CA THR A 1152 -9.14 19.18 -22.38
C THR A 1152 -7.62 19.25 -22.56
N LEU A 1153 -7.17 19.28 -23.82
CA LEU A 1153 -5.79 19.56 -24.19
C LEU A 1153 -5.76 20.33 -25.51
N TRP A 1154 -4.68 21.06 -25.78
CA TRP A 1154 -4.47 21.70 -27.07
C TRP A 1154 -2.99 21.74 -27.47
N GLY A 1155 -2.74 22.03 -28.74
CA GLY A 1155 -1.41 22.07 -29.33
C GLY A 1155 -1.02 20.77 -30.01
N GLU A 1156 0.04 20.86 -30.81
CA GLU A 1156 0.73 19.74 -31.43
C GLU A 1156 2.17 20.15 -31.73
N LYS A 1157 3.03 19.18 -32.06
CA LYS A 1157 4.41 19.49 -32.46
C LYS A 1157 4.47 20.29 -33.74
N GLY A 1158 5.27 21.36 -33.72
CA GLY A 1158 5.62 22.08 -34.93
C GLY A 1158 6.01 23.52 -34.65
N SER A 1159 6.07 24.31 -35.72
CA SER A 1159 6.52 25.70 -35.71
C SER A 1159 5.47 26.68 -36.24
N LEU A 1160 4.30 26.19 -36.67
CA LEU A 1160 3.18 27.05 -37.04
C LEU A 1160 2.53 27.65 -35.80
N ASP A 1161 1.74 28.70 -35.97
CA ASP A 1161 0.95 29.27 -34.88
C ASP A 1161 -0.01 28.24 -34.28
N GLY A 1162 -0.01 28.13 -32.95
CA GLY A 1162 -0.76 27.10 -32.22
C GLY A 1162 -0.04 25.74 -32.09
N GLN A 1163 1.09 25.55 -32.76
CA GLN A 1163 1.97 24.39 -32.59
C GLN A 1163 3.18 24.74 -31.72
N PHE A 1164 3.76 23.75 -31.04
CA PHE A 1164 4.86 23.97 -30.12
C PHE A 1164 6.08 23.07 -30.40
N SER A 1165 7.26 23.57 -30.08
CA SER A 1165 8.52 22.85 -30.03
C SER A 1165 9.11 23.03 -28.64
N LYS A 1166 8.93 21.99 -27.80
CA LYS A 1166 9.27 22.00 -26.36
C LYS A 1166 8.61 23.15 -25.60
N PRO A 1167 7.26 23.18 -25.49
CA PRO A 1167 6.59 24.14 -24.62
C PRO A 1167 6.98 23.88 -23.16
N VAL A 1168 7.56 24.86 -22.48
CA VAL A 1168 7.99 24.75 -21.07
C VAL A 1168 7.14 25.64 -20.18
N GLY A 1169 7.49 26.92 -19.98
CA GLY A 1169 6.77 27.80 -19.07
C GLY A 1169 5.34 28.11 -19.51
N ILE A 1170 4.45 28.29 -18.53
CA ILE A 1170 3.04 28.63 -18.73
C ILE A 1170 2.56 29.63 -17.68
N ALA A 1171 1.77 30.63 -18.09
CA ALA A 1171 1.21 31.63 -17.17
C ALA A 1171 -0.13 32.18 -17.65
N PHE A 1172 -0.90 32.76 -16.72
CA PHE A 1172 -2.23 33.32 -16.99
C PHE A 1172 -2.29 34.83 -16.74
N ASP A 1173 -3.15 35.50 -17.50
CA ASP A 1173 -3.67 36.81 -17.10
C ASP A 1173 -5.03 36.69 -16.37
N GLN A 1174 -5.49 37.78 -15.74
CA GLN A 1174 -6.79 37.80 -15.04
C GLN A 1174 -8.02 37.73 -15.96
N ARG A 1175 -7.85 37.65 -17.28
CA ARG A 1175 -8.91 37.89 -18.27
C ARG A 1175 -9.25 36.69 -19.11
N ILE A 1176 -8.61 35.53 -18.88
CA ILE A 1176 -8.71 34.24 -19.60
C ILE A 1176 -7.64 33.99 -20.68
N SER A 1177 -6.57 34.79 -20.75
CA SER A 1177 -5.45 34.49 -21.66
C SER A 1177 -4.40 33.60 -21.01
N VAL A 1178 -3.86 32.67 -21.81
CA VAL A 1178 -2.76 31.77 -21.45
C VAL A 1178 -1.55 32.12 -22.28
N TYR A 1179 -0.39 32.16 -21.66
CA TYR A 1179 0.90 32.43 -22.28
C TYR A 1179 1.76 31.20 -22.13
N VAL A 1180 2.34 30.71 -23.23
CA VAL A 1180 3.18 29.52 -23.24
C VAL A 1180 4.52 29.88 -23.86
N ALA A 1181 5.60 29.55 -23.16
CA ALA A 1181 6.96 29.67 -23.67
C ALA A 1181 7.27 28.48 -24.57
N ASP A 1182 7.40 28.76 -25.86
CA ASP A 1182 7.67 27.78 -26.91
C ASP A 1182 9.19 27.73 -27.13
N THR A 1183 9.88 27.05 -26.21
CA THR A 1183 11.30 27.22 -25.92
C THR A 1183 12.17 27.00 -27.15
N TYR A 1184 11.92 25.96 -27.96
CA TYR A 1184 12.75 25.67 -29.13
C TYR A 1184 12.26 26.29 -30.44
N ASN A 1185 11.08 26.93 -30.43
CA ASN A 1185 10.74 27.89 -31.48
C ASN A 1185 11.18 29.33 -31.10
N HIS A 1186 11.80 29.50 -29.92
CA HIS A 1186 12.32 30.77 -29.42
C HIS A 1186 11.26 31.87 -29.38
N ARG A 1187 10.03 31.56 -28.97
CA ARG A 1187 8.91 32.52 -28.97
C ARG A 1187 7.98 32.32 -27.79
N ILE A 1188 7.16 33.34 -27.51
CA ILE A 1188 6.00 33.21 -26.62
C ILE A 1188 4.74 33.17 -27.48
N GLN A 1189 3.82 32.27 -27.13
CA GLN A 1189 2.50 32.19 -27.76
C GLN A 1189 1.41 32.53 -26.75
N ARG A 1190 0.41 33.30 -27.19
CA ARG A 1190 -0.75 33.69 -26.40
C ARG A 1190 -2.03 33.06 -26.95
N PHE A 1191 -2.82 32.50 -26.05
CA PHE A 1191 -4.11 31.87 -26.32
C PHE A 1191 -5.23 32.51 -25.52
N LEU A 1192 -6.47 32.36 -25.98
CA LEU A 1192 -7.68 32.79 -25.30
C LEU A 1192 -8.56 31.58 -25.00
N LEU A 1193 -8.99 31.44 -23.74
CA LEU A 1193 -9.90 30.38 -23.31
C LEU A 1193 -11.35 30.88 -23.43
N SER A 1194 -12.19 30.24 -24.25
CA SER A 1194 -13.63 30.54 -24.24
C SER A 1194 -14.32 29.88 -23.05
N ARG A 1195 -15.44 30.46 -22.60
CA ARG A 1195 -16.27 29.90 -21.52
C ARG A 1195 -17.35 28.97 -22.06
#